data_AF-A0A0R0IGB6-F1
#
_entry.id   AF-A0A0R0IGB6-F1
#
_cell.length_a   1.000
_cell.length_b   1.000
_cell.length_c   1.000
_cell.angle_alpha   90.00
_cell.angle_beta   90.00
_cell.angle_gamma   90.00
#
_symmetry.space_group_name_H-M   'P 1'
#
loop_
_entity.id
_entity.type
_entity.pdbx_description
1 polymer ?
#
loop_
_entity_poly.entity_id
_entity_poly.type
_entity_poly.pdbx_seq_one_letter_code
_entity_poly.pdbx_strand_id
1 'polypeptide(L)'
;MHEHEHVVEFEDILPSPFAPNLSESELRETAYEMLVGACRSSGPKPLTFFSHSEQSNRGGTQRIPSPSLYRSLTVTASSRNGRAATTGELMRVQMKVTELTDTRLRRALLRVAAGQLIQQVKCSDFPSEQEYEAWLRRNLKVLEAGLILHPRLPLLDKADTCVLRLQQIIHEGLEKPMDIGKNSESMHALRTLVMSFDGSVPETCHWADGFPLNHGIYQTLLEACFHNNDETCVIQEVDEVFELIKTTWVMLAMNEMLHNVCFSWVLFQRYVANGQVDNDLLFASSNLLAQVENDAKAMNDPFISKSLSYALNLMLSWAEERLLAYHDTFHNGNIESMQSVVSLAVSSAKILAGDISLGCNKEAHVACTKVENYITSSLHAVFVQKLEKLDPRISKHVPRQHDKVFSTLSVLARDISELAFNEKATFSPILKRWHPLAAGVAVATLHVCYGHELKQYVKSVTELTPDAVEMLIAADKLERTAVEDSVDSEDGGKSVLREMYPYEAEAVIINLVKSWIKTRMDGLEECVDRNLQEEVWNPRANKECFAPSVLEILGIIDDSLEAFFLLPIPMHAALLPELMSALDKSLQQYILKAKSGCGSKFHGVFRKKGKSQVTDQRRIFHHGTTNVDSSFALPQFCVRINTMQRIGMGLKVLEKRTISRLGNSKSTKEYGIEDKFKLSKAASVEGIRQLSEAMTYKVIFQDLRYVLWDGLYFGEVSSTRIEPFLEELNQCLKIILSTVHDRVITHVITEVMKASFDGFLLVLLAGGPARAFSLEDHVIIEEDFKLD
;
A
#
# COMPACT_ATOMS: atom_id res chain seq x y z
N MET A 1 17.99 35.03 -10.95
CA MET A 1 18.32 34.76 -12.36
C MET A 1 17.33 33.70 -12.80
N HIS A 2 16.24 34.16 -13.42
CA HIS A 2 15.05 33.44 -13.94
C HIS A 2 14.59 32.15 -13.24
N GLU A 3 13.75 32.31 -12.21
CA GLU A 3 12.75 31.30 -11.85
C GLU A 3 11.57 31.44 -12.82
N HIS A 4 11.41 30.47 -13.72
CA HIS A 4 10.22 30.30 -14.53
C HIS A 4 9.17 29.55 -13.68
N GLU A 5 8.20 30.28 -13.14
CA GLU A 5 6.92 29.71 -12.75
C GLU A 5 6.22 29.21 -14.02
N HIS A 6 6.17 27.89 -14.19
CA HIS A 6 5.30 27.24 -15.16
C HIS A 6 3.87 27.31 -14.63
N VAL A 7 3.17 28.40 -14.92
CA VAL A 7 1.71 28.44 -14.93
C VAL A 7 1.28 27.60 -16.13
N VAL A 8 0.69 26.43 -15.87
CA VAL A 8 0.04 25.64 -16.91
C VAL A 8 -1.28 26.34 -17.24
N GLU A 9 -1.23 27.26 -18.21
CA GLU A 9 -2.40 27.79 -18.88
C GLU A 9 -3.09 26.64 -19.63
N PHE A 10 -4.12 26.04 -19.02
CA PHE A 10 -5.13 25.29 -19.77
C PHE A 10 -6.12 26.29 -20.38
N GLU A 11 -5.64 27.07 -21.37
CA GLU A 11 -6.50 27.76 -22.33
C GLU A 11 -6.94 26.76 -23.40
N ASP A 12 -7.92 25.92 -23.09
CA ASP A 12 -8.68 25.20 -24.11
C ASP A 12 -10.16 25.40 -23.80
N ILE A 13 -10.75 26.38 -24.48
CA ILE A 13 -12.21 26.56 -24.53
C ILE A 13 -12.80 25.24 -25.03
N LEU A 14 -13.47 24.50 -24.15
CA LEU A 14 -14.12 23.24 -24.51
C LEU A 14 -15.09 23.51 -25.66
N PRO A 15 -14.94 22.85 -26.83
CA PRO A 15 -15.82 23.11 -27.96
C PRO A 15 -17.26 22.77 -27.56
N SER A 16 -18.21 23.66 -27.89
CA SER A 16 -19.62 23.38 -27.61
C SER A 16 -20.02 22.08 -28.31
N PRO A 17 -20.62 21.12 -27.59
CA PRO A 17 -21.09 19.86 -28.14
C PRO A 17 -22.21 20.05 -29.18
N PHE A 18 -22.72 21.28 -29.31
CA PHE A 18 -23.92 21.61 -30.07
C PHE A 18 -23.69 22.59 -31.22
N ALA A 19 -22.44 22.88 -31.61
CA ALA A 19 -22.13 23.92 -32.58
C ALA A 19 -22.61 23.58 -34.02
N PRO A 20 -23.60 24.30 -34.59
CA PRO A 20 -23.90 24.24 -36.02
C PRO A 20 -22.91 25.10 -36.82
N ASN A 21 -22.86 24.95 -38.15
CA ASN A 21 -22.07 25.79 -39.08
C ASN A 21 -22.64 27.23 -39.20
N LEU A 22 -22.93 27.89 -38.07
CA LEU A 22 -23.42 29.26 -37.96
C LEU A 22 -22.45 30.06 -37.10
N SER A 23 -22.20 31.32 -37.46
CA SER A 23 -21.48 32.23 -36.58
C SER A 23 -22.28 32.51 -35.30
N GLU A 24 -21.61 32.90 -34.22
CA GLU A 24 -22.27 33.23 -32.94
C GLU A 24 -23.36 34.30 -33.10
N SER A 25 -23.13 35.31 -33.96
CA SER A 25 -24.16 36.32 -34.28
C SER A 25 -25.36 35.72 -35.02
N GLU A 26 -25.13 34.84 -36.00
CA GLU A 26 -26.22 34.19 -36.75
C GLU A 26 -27.06 33.31 -35.82
N LEU A 27 -26.42 32.53 -34.95
CA LEU A 27 -27.10 31.66 -33.99
C LEU A 27 -27.94 32.47 -32.97
N ARG A 28 -27.37 33.56 -32.46
CA ARG A 28 -28.03 34.49 -31.52
C ARG A 28 -29.27 35.14 -32.11
N GLU A 29 -29.18 35.64 -33.34
CA GLU A 29 -30.33 36.23 -34.01
C GLU A 29 -31.39 35.17 -34.34
N THR A 30 -31.00 33.98 -34.80
CA THR A 30 -31.93 32.87 -35.05
C THR A 30 -32.66 32.43 -33.77
N ALA A 31 -31.93 32.30 -32.66
CA ALA A 31 -32.51 31.95 -31.36
C ALA A 31 -33.52 33.00 -30.89
N TYR A 32 -33.19 34.30 -31.01
CA TYR A 32 -34.12 35.38 -30.67
C TYR A 32 -35.37 35.36 -31.57
N GLU A 33 -35.19 35.11 -32.87
CA GLU A 33 -36.32 35.02 -33.81
C GLU A 33 -37.27 33.87 -33.48
N MET A 34 -36.73 32.71 -33.12
CA MET A 34 -37.51 31.56 -32.65
C MET A 34 -38.24 31.85 -31.35
N LEU A 35 -37.58 32.51 -30.38
CA LEU A 35 -38.19 32.88 -29.11
C LEU A 35 -39.40 33.80 -29.29
N VAL A 36 -39.23 34.89 -30.05
CA VAL A 36 -40.33 35.84 -30.30
C VAL A 36 -41.46 35.17 -31.10
N GLY A 37 -41.12 34.26 -32.01
CA GLY A 37 -42.09 33.42 -32.72
C GLY A 37 -42.91 32.53 -31.77
N ALA A 38 -42.24 31.79 -30.89
CA ALA A 38 -42.85 30.87 -29.92
C ALA A 38 -43.74 31.59 -28.89
N CYS A 39 -43.34 32.78 -28.45
CA CYS A 39 -44.14 33.59 -27.54
C CYS A 39 -45.48 34.03 -28.14
N ARG A 40 -45.62 34.04 -29.47
CA ARG A 40 -46.89 34.39 -30.14
C ARG A 40 -47.80 33.19 -30.38
N SER A 41 -47.27 31.98 -30.49
CA SER A 41 -48.05 30.76 -30.68
C SER A 41 -48.68 30.25 -29.38
N SER A 42 -48.07 30.52 -28.23
CA SER A 42 -48.41 29.86 -26.95
C SER A 42 -49.48 30.55 -26.09
N GLY A 43 -50.26 31.51 -26.62
CA GLY A 43 -51.40 32.12 -25.92
C GLY A 43 -51.49 33.65 -26.06
N PRO A 44 -52.58 34.29 -25.60
CA PRO A 44 -52.93 35.67 -25.95
C PRO A 44 -52.13 36.76 -25.22
N LYS A 45 -51.04 36.41 -24.53
CA LYS A 45 -50.13 37.40 -23.92
C LYS A 45 -48.96 37.63 -24.88
N PRO A 46 -49.02 38.63 -25.78
CA PRO A 46 -47.83 39.03 -26.51
C PRO A 46 -46.73 39.38 -25.51
N LEU A 47 -45.48 39.13 -25.86
CA LEU A 47 -44.33 39.69 -25.15
C LEU A 47 -44.64 41.17 -24.84
N THR A 48 -44.84 41.48 -23.56
CA THR A 48 -45.24 42.82 -23.15
C THR A 48 -43.97 43.65 -23.01
N PHE A 49 -43.91 44.77 -23.73
CA PHE A 49 -42.81 45.74 -23.70
C PHE A 49 -43.19 47.05 -23.02
N PHE A 50 -44.32 47.03 -22.33
CA PHE A 50 -44.86 48.16 -21.58
C PHE A 50 -44.94 47.77 -20.11
N SER A 51 -44.35 48.60 -19.25
CA SER A 51 -44.43 48.43 -17.80
C SER A 51 -45.87 48.60 -17.33
N HIS A 52 -46.52 47.52 -16.90
CA HIS A 52 -47.77 47.61 -16.14
C HIS A 52 -47.46 47.83 -14.65
N SER A 53 -46.97 49.02 -14.31
CA SER A 53 -47.06 49.54 -12.94
C SER A 53 -48.30 50.43 -12.88
N GLU A 54 -49.40 49.90 -12.32
CA GLU A 54 -50.60 50.58 -11.80
C GLU A 54 -51.88 49.81 -12.15
N GLN A 55 -52.18 48.75 -11.39
CA GLN A 55 -53.58 48.40 -11.11
C GLN A 55 -53.73 47.62 -9.80
N SER A 56 -54.04 48.39 -8.76
CA SER A 56 -55.05 48.11 -7.72
C SER A 56 -54.88 46.87 -6.82
N ASN A 57 -54.47 47.17 -5.59
CA ASN A 57 -54.90 46.56 -4.32
C ASN A 57 -56.26 45.84 -4.40
N ARG A 58 -56.25 44.50 -4.40
CA ARG A 58 -57.27 43.67 -3.72
C ARG A 58 -56.61 42.43 -3.13
N GLY A 59 -56.73 42.31 -1.81
CA GLY A 59 -56.12 41.24 -1.01
C GLY A 59 -56.57 39.85 -1.42
N GLY A 60 -55.61 38.95 -1.46
CA GLY A 60 -55.79 37.52 -1.68
C GLY A 60 -54.54 36.79 -1.23
N THR A 61 -54.65 36.08 -0.12
CA THR A 61 -53.62 35.27 0.52
C THR A 61 -53.12 34.18 -0.45
N GLN A 62 -51.94 34.34 -1.06
CA GLN A 62 -51.35 33.29 -1.89
C GLN A 62 -49.85 33.08 -1.57
N ARG A 63 -49.64 31.90 -0.96
CA ARG A 63 -48.48 31.01 -0.90
C ARG A 63 -47.13 31.55 -1.42
N ILE A 64 -46.17 31.61 -0.49
CA ILE A 64 -44.73 31.66 -0.71
C ILE A 64 -44.33 30.58 -1.73
N PRO A 65 -43.78 30.91 -2.92
CA PRO A 65 -43.14 29.94 -3.79
C PRO A 65 -41.82 29.51 -3.15
N SER A 66 -41.51 28.22 -3.22
CA SER A 66 -40.24 27.64 -2.79
C SER A 66 -39.06 28.43 -3.36
N PRO A 67 -37.96 28.62 -2.60
CA PRO A 67 -36.80 29.38 -3.08
C PRO A 67 -36.23 28.69 -4.33
N SER A 68 -36.13 29.42 -5.45
CA SER A 68 -35.49 28.92 -6.67
C SER A 68 -34.02 28.61 -6.38
N LEU A 69 -33.51 27.52 -6.96
CA LEU A 69 -32.12 27.05 -6.79
C LEU A 69 -31.07 28.11 -7.17
N TYR A 70 -31.48 29.12 -7.93
CA TYR A 70 -30.61 30.10 -8.55
C TYR A 70 -30.43 31.36 -7.70
N ARG A 71 -31.13 31.50 -6.57
CA ARG A 71 -31.07 32.72 -5.74
C ARG A 71 -29.68 33.00 -5.17
N SER A 72 -28.84 31.98 -4.99
CA SER A 72 -27.44 32.18 -4.58
C SER A 72 -26.57 32.76 -5.70
N LEU A 73 -26.92 32.53 -6.98
CA LEU A 73 -26.19 33.00 -8.15
C LEU A 73 -26.53 34.45 -8.56
N THR A 74 -27.55 35.04 -7.93
CA THR A 74 -27.98 36.41 -8.22
C THR A 74 -27.30 37.41 -7.29
N VAL A 75 -26.56 38.38 -7.85
CA VAL A 75 -25.98 39.47 -7.04
C VAL A 75 -27.10 40.37 -6.51
N THR A 76 -27.10 40.62 -5.21
CA THR A 76 -27.92 41.66 -4.56
C THR A 76 -27.32 43.03 -4.86
N ALA A 77 -27.40 43.46 -6.12
CA ALA A 77 -26.95 44.80 -6.51
C ALA A 77 -27.97 45.85 -6.02
N SER A 78 -27.68 46.45 -4.87
CA SER A 78 -28.32 47.67 -4.41
C SER A 78 -27.79 48.88 -5.18
N SER A 79 -28.31 49.18 -6.37
CA SER A 79 -28.09 50.49 -7.02
C SER A 79 -29.18 50.81 -8.05
N ARG A 80 -30.11 51.71 -7.69
CA ARG A 80 -30.26 53.09 -8.20
C ARG A 80 -30.71 53.23 -9.66
N ASN A 81 -32.00 53.57 -9.81
CA ASN A 81 -32.60 54.38 -10.87
C ASN A 81 -32.34 53.94 -12.34
N GLY A 82 -33.06 52.91 -12.79
CA GLY A 82 -33.29 52.61 -14.21
C GLY A 82 -34.70 52.06 -14.39
N ARG A 83 -35.43 52.48 -15.44
CA ARG A 83 -36.81 52.03 -15.74
C ARG A 83 -36.91 50.51 -15.68
N ALA A 84 -37.96 49.97 -15.04
CA ALA A 84 -38.25 48.54 -15.03
C ALA A 84 -38.41 48.03 -16.48
N ALA A 85 -37.32 47.48 -17.02
CA ALA A 85 -37.30 46.85 -18.33
C ALA A 85 -38.21 45.62 -18.27
N THR A 86 -39.02 45.41 -19.31
CA THR A 86 -39.85 44.21 -19.34
C THR A 86 -39.00 42.99 -19.67
N THR A 87 -39.46 41.79 -19.33
CA THR A 87 -38.75 40.53 -19.61
C THR A 87 -38.34 40.39 -21.08
N GLY A 88 -39.17 40.85 -22.01
CA GLY A 88 -38.83 40.86 -23.44
C GLY A 88 -37.68 41.83 -23.78
N GLU A 89 -37.66 43.02 -23.18
CA GLU A 89 -36.60 44.02 -23.40
C GLU A 89 -35.29 43.55 -22.76
N LEU A 90 -35.39 42.92 -21.59
CA LEU A 90 -34.28 42.25 -20.94
C LEU A 90 -33.69 41.18 -21.85
N MET A 91 -34.52 40.29 -22.42
CA MET A 91 -34.06 39.23 -23.31
C MET A 91 -33.39 39.79 -24.58
N ARG A 92 -33.94 40.85 -25.17
CA ARG A 92 -33.32 41.55 -26.31
C ARG A 92 -31.92 42.04 -25.98
N VAL A 93 -31.76 42.68 -24.82
CA VAL A 93 -30.48 43.21 -24.35
C VAL A 93 -29.50 42.08 -24.04
N GLN A 94 -29.92 41.04 -23.31
CA GLN A 94 -29.04 39.90 -22.97
C GLN A 94 -28.62 39.11 -24.20
N MET A 95 -29.53 38.92 -25.16
CA MET A 95 -29.21 38.33 -26.45
C MET A 95 -28.52 39.31 -27.42
N LYS A 96 -28.07 40.48 -26.98
CA LYS A 96 -27.34 41.47 -27.82
C LYS A 96 -28.02 41.76 -29.18
N VAL A 97 -29.35 41.72 -29.23
CA VAL A 97 -30.13 41.96 -30.46
C VAL A 97 -30.44 43.44 -30.60
N THR A 98 -30.21 43.98 -31.80
CA THR A 98 -30.47 45.40 -32.08
C THR A 98 -31.98 45.71 -32.01
N GLU A 99 -32.32 46.92 -31.55
CA GLU A 99 -33.71 47.40 -31.50
C GLU A 99 -34.36 47.38 -32.89
N LEU A 100 -33.56 47.64 -33.94
CA LEU A 100 -33.98 47.57 -35.33
C LEU A 100 -34.42 46.15 -35.73
N THR A 101 -33.59 45.14 -35.43
CA THR A 101 -33.89 43.73 -35.72
C THR A 101 -35.15 43.28 -34.99
N ASP A 102 -35.28 43.63 -33.72
CA ASP A 102 -36.46 43.32 -32.92
C ASP A 102 -37.74 43.98 -33.46
N THR A 103 -37.67 45.28 -33.79
CA THR A 103 -38.81 46.00 -34.37
C THR A 103 -39.23 45.42 -35.72
N ARG A 104 -38.25 45.04 -36.57
CA ARG A 104 -38.47 44.36 -37.85
C ARG A 104 -39.19 43.03 -37.65
N LEU A 105 -38.70 42.21 -36.73
CA LEU A 105 -39.26 40.91 -36.42
C LEU A 105 -40.71 41.01 -35.92
N ARG A 106 -40.98 41.94 -35.00
CA ARG A 106 -42.35 42.18 -34.51
C ARG A 106 -43.29 42.64 -35.62
N ARG A 107 -42.84 43.56 -36.49
CA ARG A 107 -43.62 44.01 -37.66
C ARG A 107 -43.89 42.86 -38.63
N ALA A 108 -42.89 42.02 -38.89
CA ALA A 108 -43.03 40.85 -39.76
C ALA A 108 -44.05 39.88 -39.17
N LEU A 109 -43.90 39.52 -37.89
CA LEU A 109 -44.83 38.64 -37.18
C LEU A 109 -46.26 39.19 -37.17
N LEU A 110 -46.47 40.51 -37.12
CA LEU A 110 -47.82 41.10 -37.20
C LEU A 110 -48.50 40.85 -38.56
N ARG A 111 -47.73 40.63 -39.62
CA ARG A 111 -48.23 40.29 -40.96
C ARG A 111 -48.42 38.78 -41.16
N VAL A 112 -47.90 37.96 -40.26
CA VAL A 112 -47.92 36.49 -40.37
C VAL A 112 -49.23 35.97 -39.78
N ALA A 113 -50.12 35.44 -40.63
CA ALA A 113 -51.05 34.40 -40.22
C ALA A 113 -50.23 33.10 -40.02
N ALA A 114 -50.46 32.40 -38.90
CA ALA A 114 -49.69 31.25 -38.42
C ALA A 114 -48.94 30.46 -39.52
N GLY A 115 -47.60 30.58 -39.54
CA GLY A 115 -46.73 29.69 -40.35
C GLY A 115 -46.07 30.27 -41.61
N GLN A 116 -46.05 31.59 -41.84
CA GLN A 116 -45.43 32.19 -43.05
C GLN A 116 -44.36 33.27 -42.76
N LEU A 117 -43.41 33.02 -41.86
CA LEU A 117 -42.45 34.08 -41.45
C LEU A 117 -41.57 34.57 -42.62
N ILE A 118 -40.97 33.65 -43.38
CA ILE A 118 -40.02 33.99 -44.47
C ILE A 118 -40.70 34.78 -45.60
N GLN A 119 -41.98 34.52 -45.89
CA GLN A 119 -42.71 35.15 -47.01
C GLN A 119 -43.27 36.54 -46.69
N GLN A 120 -43.24 36.98 -45.43
CA GLN A 120 -43.87 38.24 -45.00
C GLN A 120 -42.87 39.35 -44.68
N VAL A 121 -41.58 39.01 -44.63
CA VAL A 121 -40.48 39.95 -44.51
C VAL A 121 -40.13 40.45 -45.92
N LYS A 122 -40.20 41.77 -46.14
CA LYS A 122 -39.87 42.40 -47.43
C LYS A 122 -38.49 43.04 -47.36
N CYS A 123 -37.81 43.18 -48.50
CA CYS A 123 -36.56 43.96 -48.59
C CYS A 123 -36.73 45.39 -48.01
N SER A 124 -37.92 45.99 -48.18
CA SER A 124 -38.27 47.29 -47.60
C SER A 124 -38.26 47.36 -46.06
N ASP A 125 -38.21 46.22 -45.36
CA ASP A 125 -38.11 46.17 -43.91
C ASP A 125 -36.65 46.28 -43.41
N PHE A 126 -35.67 46.34 -44.31
CA PHE A 126 -34.23 46.44 -44.01
C PHE A 126 -33.67 47.82 -44.35
N PRO A 127 -32.62 48.29 -43.64
CA PRO A 127 -31.94 49.57 -43.92
C PRO A 127 -31.20 49.56 -45.27
N SER A 128 -30.72 48.38 -45.67
CA SER A 128 -29.95 48.18 -46.90
C SER A 128 -30.31 46.84 -47.53
N GLU A 129 -30.15 46.76 -48.85
CA GLU A 129 -30.28 45.50 -49.59
C GLU A 129 -29.25 44.47 -49.11
N GLN A 130 -28.06 44.91 -48.72
CA GLN A 130 -27.02 44.05 -48.16
C GLN A 130 -27.44 43.35 -46.86
N GLU A 131 -28.14 44.05 -45.95
CA GLU A 131 -28.66 43.43 -44.74
C GLU A 131 -29.81 42.46 -45.01
N TYR A 132 -30.65 42.75 -46.01
CA TYR A 132 -31.69 41.83 -46.47
C TYR A 132 -31.06 40.54 -47.02
N GLU A 133 -30.06 40.66 -47.89
CA GLU A 133 -29.31 39.51 -48.41
C GLU A 133 -28.62 38.72 -47.31
N ALA A 134 -28.01 39.39 -46.33
CA ALA A 134 -27.37 38.72 -45.20
C ALA A 134 -28.38 37.91 -44.37
N TRP A 135 -29.56 38.48 -44.11
CA TRP A 135 -30.66 37.78 -43.43
C TRP A 135 -31.15 36.58 -44.24
N LEU A 136 -31.29 36.70 -45.56
CA LEU A 136 -31.63 35.58 -46.44
C LEU A 136 -30.60 34.46 -46.33
N ARG A 137 -29.31 34.79 -46.51
CA ARG A 137 -28.21 33.82 -46.45
C ARG A 137 -28.19 33.09 -45.11
N ARG A 138 -28.38 33.80 -44.00
CA ARG A 138 -28.49 33.20 -42.66
C ARG A 138 -29.64 32.21 -42.57
N ASN A 139 -30.84 32.56 -43.04
CA ASN A 139 -31.99 31.65 -43.02
C ASN A 139 -31.75 30.40 -43.89
N LEU A 140 -31.09 30.55 -45.04
CA LEU A 140 -30.69 29.41 -45.89
C LEU A 140 -29.68 28.50 -45.17
N LYS A 141 -28.69 29.07 -44.47
CA LYS A 141 -27.75 28.28 -43.64
C LYS A 141 -28.45 27.55 -42.50
N VAL A 142 -29.44 28.17 -41.85
CA VAL A 142 -30.24 27.51 -40.81
C VAL A 142 -31.02 26.33 -41.38
N LEU A 143 -31.63 26.49 -42.56
CA LEU A 143 -32.30 25.40 -43.27
C LEU A 143 -31.32 24.30 -43.68
N GLU A 144 -30.13 24.64 -44.16
CA GLU A 144 -29.08 23.68 -44.48
C GLU A 144 -28.65 22.88 -43.25
N ALA A 145 -28.40 23.56 -42.13
CA ALA A 145 -28.03 22.94 -40.87
C ALA A 145 -29.13 22.02 -40.31
N GLY A 146 -30.39 22.44 -40.40
CA GLY A 146 -31.53 21.71 -39.84
C GLY A 146 -32.04 20.57 -40.71
N LEU A 147 -31.94 20.69 -42.04
CA LEU A 147 -32.56 19.77 -43.00
C LEU A 147 -31.57 18.97 -43.86
N ILE A 148 -30.34 19.42 -44.07
CA ILE A 148 -29.36 18.69 -44.91
C ILE A 148 -28.28 18.05 -44.05
N LEU A 149 -27.71 18.82 -43.12
CA LEU A 149 -26.67 18.36 -42.19
C LEU A 149 -27.24 17.57 -41.00
N HIS A 150 -28.53 17.25 -41.05
CA HIS A 150 -29.24 16.59 -39.98
C HIS A 150 -28.75 15.14 -39.79
N PRO A 151 -28.38 14.69 -38.57
CA PRO A 151 -27.80 13.36 -38.38
C PRO A 151 -28.75 12.17 -38.67
N ARG A 152 -30.08 12.38 -38.71
CA ARG A 152 -31.04 11.36 -39.17
C ARG A 152 -31.12 11.24 -40.69
N LEU A 153 -30.55 12.17 -41.46
CA LEU A 153 -30.31 11.94 -42.88
C LEU A 153 -29.08 11.05 -42.99
N PRO A 154 -29.26 9.77 -43.37
CA PRO A 154 -28.12 8.90 -43.53
C PRO A 154 -27.24 9.51 -44.62
N LEU A 155 -25.94 9.64 -44.36
CA LEU A 155 -24.91 9.90 -45.38
C LEU A 155 -24.77 8.72 -46.38
N LEU A 156 -25.86 7.98 -46.64
CA LEU A 156 -26.04 6.73 -47.37
C LEU A 156 -27.46 6.77 -47.97
N ASP A 157 -27.74 7.32 -49.14
CA ASP A 157 -27.40 6.83 -50.48
C ASP A 157 -27.42 8.03 -51.43
N LYS A 158 -26.55 8.03 -52.46
CA LYS A 158 -26.40 9.11 -53.46
C LYS A 158 -27.62 9.33 -54.38
N ALA A 159 -28.85 9.10 -53.93
CA ALA A 159 -30.03 9.04 -54.79
C ALA A 159 -31.29 9.77 -54.27
N ASP A 160 -31.27 10.44 -53.11
CA ASP A 160 -32.43 11.26 -52.75
C ASP A 160 -32.43 12.58 -53.54
N THR A 161 -33.22 12.58 -54.60
CA THR A 161 -33.37 13.71 -55.53
C THR A 161 -33.83 14.98 -54.80
N CYS A 162 -34.54 14.84 -53.68
CA CYS A 162 -35.01 15.96 -52.88
C CYS A 162 -33.86 16.66 -52.14
N VAL A 163 -32.92 15.91 -51.57
CA VAL A 163 -31.74 16.47 -50.85
C VAL A 163 -30.81 17.18 -51.83
N LEU A 164 -30.50 16.56 -52.97
CA LEU A 164 -29.65 17.17 -54.00
C LEU A 164 -30.27 18.45 -54.57
N ARG A 165 -31.59 18.45 -54.81
CA ARG A 165 -32.30 19.68 -55.22
C ARG A 165 -32.30 20.74 -54.13
N LEU A 166 -32.52 20.38 -52.87
CA LEU A 166 -32.49 21.34 -51.77
C LEU A 166 -31.10 21.95 -51.62
N GLN A 167 -30.04 21.14 -51.70
CA GLN A 167 -28.64 21.58 -51.72
C GLN A 167 -28.37 22.55 -52.87
N GLN A 168 -28.85 22.24 -54.08
CA GLN A 168 -28.71 23.12 -55.24
C GLN A 168 -29.39 24.47 -55.01
N ILE A 169 -30.65 24.48 -54.55
CA ILE A 169 -31.39 25.73 -54.29
C ILE A 169 -30.70 26.56 -53.20
N ILE A 170 -30.23 25.93 -52.12
CA ILE A 170 -29.52 26.63 -51.05
C ILE A 170 -28.19 27.19 -51.56
N HIS A 171 -27.41 26.41 -52.29
CA HIS A 171 -26.13 26.87 -52.86
C HIS A 171 -26.33 28.02 -53.86
N GLU A 172 -27.32 27.92 -54.74
CA GLU A 172 -27.70 29.00 -55.66
C GLU A 172 -28.15 30.26 -54.90
N GLY A 173 -28.92 30.11 -53.82
CA GLY A 173 -29.38 31.21 -52.97
C GLY A 173 -28.30 31.86 -52.11
N LEU A 174 -27.20 31.14 -51.82
CA LEU A 174 -26.03 31.67 -51.14
C LEU A 174 -25.14 32.50 -52.08
N GLU A 175 -24.99 32.05 -53.33
CA GLU A 175 -24.23 32.74 -54.39
C GLU A 175 -24.97 33.96 -54.97
N LYS A 176 -26.28 33.84 -55.19
CA LYS A 176 -27.12 34.91 -55.76
C LYS A 176 -28.41 35.09 -54.95
N PRO A 177 -28.84 36.33 -54.68
CA PRO A 177 -30.04 36.56 -53.90
C PRO A 177 -31.28 35.95 -54.56
N MET A 178 -31.95 35.06 -53.81
CA MET A 178 -33.17 34.40 -54.23
C MET A 178 -34.37 35.36 -54.14
N ASP A 179 -35.23 35.39 -55.16
CA ASP A 179 -36.51 36.09 -55.08
C ASP A 179 -37.46 35.34 -54.13
N ILE A 180 -37.88 35.97 -53.03
CA ILE A 180 -38.83 35.42 -52.03
C ILE A 180 -40.25 36.01 -52.25
N GLY A 181 -40.51 36.66 -53.39
CA GLY A 181 -41.84 37.12 -53.74
C GLY A 181 -42.89 36.00 -53.67
N LYS A 182 -44.15 36.34 -53.34
CA LYS A 182 -45.26 35.37 -53.20
C LYS A 182 -45.47 34.47 -54.43
N ASN A 183 -44.97 34.88 -55.60
CA ASN A 183 -45.09 34.19 -56.88
C ASN A 183 -43.74 33.68 -57.41
N SER A 184 -42.69 33.67 -56.60
CA SER A 184 -41.37 33.21 -57.01
C SER A 184 -41.34 31.68 -57.15
N GLU A 185 -40.92 31.20 -58.32
CA GLU A 185 -40.73 29.76 -58.58
C GLU A 185 -39.70 29.15 -57.63
N SER A 186 -38.63 29.87 -57.29
CA SER A 186 -37.59 29.38 -56.39
C SER A 186 -38.10 29.22 -54.95
N MET A 187 -38.93 30.15 -54.46
CA MET A 187 -39.54 30.04 -53.14
C MET A 187 -40.60 28.92 -53.09
N HIS A 188 -41.35 28.72 -54.16
CA HIS A 188 -42.25 27.58 -54.26
C HIS A 188 -41.48 26.25 -54.29
N ALA A 189 -40.39 26.17 -55.05
CA ALA A 189 -39.53 24.98 -55.10
C ALA A 189 -38.92 24.68 -53.72
N LEU A 190 -38.37 25.69 -53.05
CA LEU A 190 -37.84 25.56 -51.69
C LEU A 190 -38.92 25.06 -50.72
N ARG A 191 -40.11 25.69 -50.71
CA ARG A 191 -41.21 25.31 -49.82
C ARG A 191 -41.67 23.87 -50.09
N THR A 192 -41.84 23.49 -51.35
CA THR A 192 -42.23 22.12 -51.71
C THR A 192 -41.20 21.12 -51.22
N LEU A 193 -39.91 21.40 -51.42
CA LEU A 193 -38.83 20.51 -50.98
C LEU A 193 -38.78 20.40 -49.46
N VAL A 194 -38.84 21.52 -48.73
CA VAL A 194 -38.86 21.55 -47.26
C VAL A 194 -40.05 20.76 -46.72
N MET A 195 -41.24 20.90 -47.30
CA MET A 195 -42.42 20.12 -46.91
C MET A 195 -42.32 18.62 -47.29
N SER A 196 -41.52 18.25 -48.30
CA SER A 196 -41.28 16.84 -48.64
C SER A 196 -40.40 16.11 -47.61
N PHE A 197 -39.68 16.83 -46.75
CA PHE A 197 -38.96 16.24 -45.61
C PHE A 197 -39.89 15.93 -44.43
N ASP A 198 -41.18 16.30 -44.52
CA ASP A 198 -42.20 16.07 -43.50
C ASP A 198 -42.77 14.65 -43.64
N GLY A 199 -42.14 13.68 -42.96
CA GLY A 199 -42.54 12.28 -42.97
C GLY A 199 -43.94 12.05 -42.38
N SER A 200 -44.84 11.50 -43.20
CA SER A 200 -46.09 10.77 -42.89
C SER A 200 -47.17 11.34 -41.95
N VAL A 201 -46.98 12.48 -41.26
CA VAL A 201 -48.02 13.11 -40.41
C VAL A 201 -48.22 14.59 -40.77
N PRO A 202 -49.39 15.04 -41.25
CA PRO A 202 -49.59 16.39 -41.81
C PRO A 202 -49.60 17.56 -40.81
N GLU A 203 -49.40 17.32 -39.51
CA GLU A 203 -49.71 18.29 -38.45
C GLU A 203 -48.50 18.80 -37.65
N THR A 204 -47.28 18.30 -37.91
CA THR A 204 -46.07 18.72 -37.19
C THR A 204 -44.86 18.74 -38.11
N CYS A 205 -44.46 19.94 -38.54
CA CYS A 205 -43.30 20.15 -39.41
C CYS A 205 -42.01 19.67 -38.72
N HIS A 206 -41.38 18.60 -39.21
CA HIS A 206 -40.21 17.93 -38.61
C HIS A 206 -38.85 18.64 -38.77
N TRP A 207 -38.81 19.92 -39.21
CA TRP A 207 -37.57 20.71 -39.28
C TRP A 207 -36.87 20.91 -37.92
N ALA A 208 -37.61 20.62 -36.84
CA ALA A 208 -37.26 20.77 -35.45
C ALA A 208 -37.02 19.43 -34.71
N ASP A 209 -36.92 18.29 -35.38
CA ASP A 209 -36.52 17.03 -34.71
C ASP A 209 -34.99 16.92 -34.53
N GLY A 210 -34.25 18.03 -34.71
CA GLY A 210 -32.84 18.04 -35.05
C GLY A 210 -31.85 18.50 -33.99
N PHE A 211 -31.14 17.51 -33.46
CA PHE A 211 -29.82 17.66 -32.82
C PHE A 211 -28.77 17.59 -33.94
N PRO A 212 -27.67 18.38 -33.94
CA PRO A 212 -27.21 19.29 -32.90
C PRO A 212 -27.77 20.73 -32.97
N LEU A 213 -28.42 21.14 -34.08
CA LEU A 213 -28.83 22.54 -34.30
C LEU A 213 -29.76 23.07 -33.21
N ASN A 214 -30.82 22.34 -32.85
CA ASN A 214 -31.77 22.78 -31.82
C ASN A 214 -31.08 22.99 -30.46
N HIS A 215 -30.09 22.14 -30.14
CA HIS A 215 -29.35 22.26 -28.90
C HIS A 215 -28.43 23.48 -28.92
N GLY A 216 -27.81 23.79 -30.05
CA GLY A 216 -27.00 25.00 -30.21
C GLY A 216 -27.87 26.25 -30.01
N ILE A 217 -29.05 26.27 -30.65
CA ILE A 217 -30.02 27.36 -30.49
C ILE A 217 -30.48 27.47 -29.03
N TYR A 218 -30.83 26.35 -28.39
CA TYR A 218 -31.27 26.34 -27.00
C TYR A 218 -30.16 26.76 -26.03
N GLN A 219 -28.92 26.33 -26.27
CA GLN A 219 -27.76 26.79 -25.51
C GLN A 219 -27.65 28.32 -25.59
N THR A 220 -27.77 28.91 -26.78
CA THR A 220 -27.73 30.36 -26.97
C THR A 220 -28.88 31.09 -26.27
N LEU A 221 -30.06 30.47 -26.14
CA LEU A 221 -31.15 31.01 -25.32
C LEU A 221 -30.78 31.01 -23.83
N LEU A 222 -30.19 29.92 -23.33
CA LEU A 222 -29.77 29.81 -21.93
C LEU A 222 -28.62 30.75 -21.58
N GLU A 223 -27.74 31.07 -22.53
CA GLU A 223 -26.67 32.05 -22.35
C GLU A 223 -27.22 33.46 -22.04
N ALA A 224 -28.46 33.77 -22.41
CA ALA A 224 -29.14 35.03 -22.07
C ALA A 224 -29.52 35.16 -20.58
N CYS A 225 -29.38 34.08 -19.80
CA CYS A 225 -29.62 34.10 -18.36
C CYS A 225 -28.46 34.73 -17.56
N PHE A 226 -27.34 35.04 -18.21
CA PHE A 226 -26.15 35.63 -17.57
C PHE A 226 -26.02 37.12 -17.93
N HIS A 227 -25.43 37.91 -17.03
CA HIS A 227 -25.22 39.32 -17.29
C HIS A 227 -24.17 39.54 -18.40
N ASN A 228 -24.50 40.36 -19.41
CA ASN A 228 -23.56 40.77 -20.46
C ASN A 228 -22.22 41.35 -19.96
N ASN A 229 -22.19 41.96 -18.76
CA ASN A 229 -21.00 42.58 -18.19
C ASN A 229 -20.20 41.63 -17.29
N ASP A 230 -20.87 40.59 -16.78
CA ASP A 230 -20.29 39.61 -15.86
C ASP A 230 -20.95 38.26 -16.17
N GLU A 231 -20.27 37.48 -17.00
CA GLU A 231 -20.78 36.22 -17.52
C GLU A 231 -20.97 35.13 -16.46
N THR A 232 -20.55 35.39 -15.21
CA THR A 232 -20.70 34.47 -14.08
C THR A 232 -21.96 34.74 -13.27
N CYS A 233 -22.46 35.98 -13.31
CA CYS A 233 -23.63 36.38 -12.56
C CYS A 233 -24.92 36.07 -13.33
N VAL A 234 -25.83 35.34 -12.67
CA VAL A 234 -27.17 35.09 -13.20
C VAL A 234 -28.06 36.31 -12.97
N ILE A 235 -28.89 36.65 -13.95
CA ILE A 235 -29.82 37.79 -13.87
C ILE A 235 -30.86 37.59 -12.75
N GLN A 236 -31.32 38.69 -12.14
CA GLN A 236 -32.32 38.62 -11.05
C GLN A 236 -33.66 38.07 -11.53
N GLU A 237 -34.04 38.35 -12.78
CA GLU A 237 -35.29 37.93 -13.42
C GLU A 237 -35.18 36.56 -14.11
N VAL A 238 -34.24 35.70 -13.68
CA VAL A 238 -33.95 34.41 -14.35
C VAL A 238 -35.18 33.50 -14.44
N ASP A 239 -36.04 33.49 -13.42
CA ASP A 239 -37.27 32.70 -13.41
C ASP A 239 -38.23 33.16 -14.54
N GLU A 240 -38.33 34.47 -14.79
CA GLU A 240 -39.16 35.03 -15.85
C GLU A 240 -38.59 34.75 -17.24
N VAL A 241 -37.26 34.83 -17.37
CA VAL A 241 -36.55 34.50 -18.61
C VAL A 241 -36.66 33.01 -18.91
N PHE A 242 -36.59 32.13 -17.91
CA PHE A 242 -36.82 30.71 -18.10
C PHE A 242 -38.24 30.39 -18.54
N GLU A 243 -39.26 31.01 -17.94
CA GLU A 243 -40.64 30.82 -18.41
C GLU A 243 -40.81 31.26 -19.87
N LEU A 244 -40.06 32.28 -20.30
CA LEU A 244 -40.04 32.69 -21.69
C LEU A 244 -39.35 31.68 -22.61
N ILE A 245 -38.16 31.21 -22.23
CA ILE A 245 -37.40 30.20 -22.97
C ILE A 245 -38.21 28.90 -23.07
N LYS A 246 -38.93 28.50 -22.03
CA LYS A 246 -39.81 27.31 -22.05
C LYS A 246 -40.87 27.36 -23.13
N THR A 247 -41.28 28.55 -23.61
CA THR A 247 -42.22 28.65 -24.74
C THR A 247 -41.67 28.03 -26.03
N THR A 248 -40.34 27.94 -26.18
CA THR A 248 -39.68 27.34 -27.35
C THR A 248 -39.59 25.81 -27.27
N TRP A 249 -39.99 25.18 -26.16
CA TRP A 249 -39.83 23.73 -25.97
C TRP A 249 -40.49 22.90 -27.05
N VAL A 250 -41.72 23.25 -27.44
CA VAL A 250 -42.45 22.57 -28.52
C VAL A 250 -41.72 22.72 -29.86
N MET A 251 -41.11 23.88 -30.09
CA MET A 251 -40.41 24.21 -31.32
C MET A 251 -39.00 23.63 -31.40
N LEU A 252 -38.35 23.34 -30.27
CA LEU A 252 -36.99 22.84 -30.22
C LEU A 252 -36.90 21.37 -29.76
N ALA A 253 -38.06 20.72 -29.54
CA ALA A 253 -38.19 19.38 -28.98
C ALA A 253 -37.47 19.21 -27.61
N MET A 254 -37.59 20.22 -26.75
CA MET A 254 -36.97 20.21 -25.40
C MET A 254 -37.94 19.70 -24.33
N ASN A 255 -37.39 19.05 -23.32
CA ASN A 255 -38.09 18.65 -22.10
C ASN A 255 -37.27 19.04 -20.86
N GLU A 256 -37.81 18.80 -19.67
CA GLU A 256 -37.17 19.20 -18.40
C GLU A 256 -35.80 18.54 -18.20
N MET A 257 -35.67 17.24 -18.49
CA MET A 257 -34.41 16.51 -18.41
C MET A 257 -33.34 17.10 -19.33
N LEU A 258 -33.69 17.33 -20.60
CA LEU A 258 -32.83 17.96 -21.61
C LEU A 258 -32.40 19.37 -21.18
N HIS A 259 -33.34 20.16 -20.67
CA HIS A 259 -33.05 21.48 -20.15
C HIS A 259 -32.04 21.41 -19.00
N ASN A 260 -32.22 20.51 -18.05
CA ASN A 260 -31.33 20.38 -16.90
C ASN A 260 -29.90 20.00 -17.32
N VAL A 261 -29.74 19.09 -18.30
CA VAL A 261 -28.41 18.75 -18.83
C VAL A 261 -27.80 19.93 -19.60
N CYS A 262 -28.55 20.57 -20.50
CA CYS A 262 -28.05 21.73 -21.26
C CYS A 262 -27.69 22.90 -20.35
N PHE A 263 -28.50 23.18 -19.34
CA PHE A 263 -28.23 24.28 -18.42
C PHE A 263 -27.09 23.96 -17.45
N SER A 264 -26.98 22.70 -17.00
CA SER A 264 -25.79 22.21 -16.31
C SER A 264 -24.52 22.41 -17.16
N TRP A 265 -24.58 22.15 -18.47
CA TRP A 265 -23.48 22.40 -19.40
C TRP A 265 -23.11 23.87 -19.49
N VAL A 266 -24.09 24.77 -19.65
CA VAL A 266 -23.81 26.21 -19.70
C VAL A 266 -23.19 26.70 -18.39
N LEU A 267 -23.74 26.30 -17.23
CA LEU A 267 -23.17 26.66 -15.92
C LEU A 267 -21.73 26.16 -15.75
N PHE A 268 -21.48 24.91 -16.15
CA PHE A 268 -20.15 24.30 -16.11
C PHE A 268 -19.17 25.02 -17.04
N GLN A 269 -19.59 25.34 -18.26
CA GLN A 269 -18.77 26.06 -19.23
C GLN A 269 -18.41 27.47 -18.72
N ARG A 270 -19.35 28.17 -18.08
CA ARG A 270 -19.08 29.48 -17.44
C ARG A 270 -18.11 29.36 -16.27
N TYR A 271 -18.24 28.32 -15.45
CA TYR A 271 -17.31 28.06 -14.36
C TYR A 271 -15.88 27.82 -14.87
N VAL A 272 -15.72 26.99 -15.91
CA VAL A 272 -14.41 26.71 -16.51
C VAL A 272 -13.82 27.96 -17.18
N ALA A 273 -14.64 28.71 -17.93
CA ALA A 273 -14.22 29.95 -18.59
C ALA A 273 -13.81 31.05 -17.59
N ASN A 274 -14.41 31.08 -16.40
CA ASN A 274 -14.06 32.00 -15.31
C ASN A 274 -12.86 31.53 -14.47
N GLY A 275 -12.00 30.65 -15.01
CA GLY A 275 -10.81 30.19 -14.30
C GLY A 275 -11.09 29.44 -13.00
N GLN A 276 -12.26 28.79 -12.88
CA GLN A 276 -12.63 27.96 -11.72
C GLN A 276 -12.75 28.73 -10.39
N VAL A 277 -13.15 30.01 -10.44
CA VAL A 277 -13.25 30.86 -9.23
C VAL A 277 -14.62 30.75 -8.54
N ASP A 278 -15.70 30.65 -9.31
CA ASP A 278 -17.08 30.71 -8.78
C ASP A 278 -17.66 29.31 -8.53
N ASN A 279 -17.43 28.79 -7.32
CA ASN A 279 -17.91 27.47 -6.90
C ASN A 279 -19.43 27.31 -6.93
N ASP A 280 -20.20 28.40 -6.86
CA ASP A 280 -21.65 28.34 -6.86
C ASP A 280 -22.18 27.88 -8.22
N LEU A 281 -21.52 28.27 -9.33
CA LEU A 281 -21.85 27.80 -10.68
C LEU A 281 -21.66 26.29 -10.82
N LEU A 282 -20.52 25.77 -10.33
CA LEU A 282 -20.22 24.34 -10.36
C LEU A 282 -21.20 23.56 -9.46
N PHE A 283 -21.50 24.08 -8.28
CA PHE A 283 -22.48 23.51 -7.36
C PHE A 283 -23.87 23.44 -8.01
N ALA A 284 -24.34 24.54 -8.62
CA ALA A 284 -25.62 24.57 -9.33
C ALA A 284 -25.65 23.58 -10.50
N SER A 285 -24.57 23.50 -11.29
CA SER A 285 -24.43 22.52 -12.37
C SER A 285 -24.57 21.08 -11.85
N SER A 286 -23.87 20.75 -10.75
CA SER A 286 -23.95 19.41 -10.15
C SER A 286 -25.34 19.05 -9.60
N ASN A 287 -26.06 20.03 -9.03
CA ASN A 287 -27.42 19.83 -8.52
C ASN A 287 -28.44 19.60 -9.64
N LEU A 288 -28.25 20.20 -10.82
CA LEU A 288 -29.09 19.94 -11.99
C LEU A 288 -28.87 18.51 -12.51
N LEU A 289 -27.63 18.03 -12.58
CA LEU A 289 -27.36 16.64 -12.95
C LEU A 289 -27.94 15.64 -11.94
N ALA A 290 -27.92 15.96 -10.65
CA ALA A 290 -28.54 15.11 -9.63
C ALA A 290 -30.07 15.00 -9.80
N GLN A 291 -30.74 16.02 -10.36
CA GLN A 291 -32.16 15.94 -10.72
C GLN A 291 -32.36 15.02 -11.93
N VAL A 292 -31.51 15.16 -12.95
CA VAL A 292 -31.52 14.32 -14.16
C VAL A 292 -31.33 12.84 -13.83
N GLU A 293 -30.51 12.51 -12.82
CA GLU A 293 -30.32 11.12 -12.35
C GLU A 293 -31.66 10.43 -12.01
N ASN A 294 -32.62 11.17 -11.45
CA ASN A 294 -33.94 10.61 -11.09
C ASN A 294 -34.82 10.40 -12.33
N ASP A 295 -34.70 11.28 -13.33
CA ASP A 295 -35.55 11.30 -14.53
C ASP A 295 -35.03 10.39 -15.65
N ALA A 296 -33.71 10.12 -15.69
CA ALA A 296 -33.05 9.35 -16.74
C ALA A 296 -33.60 7.92 -16.91
N LYS A 297 -34.21 7.34 -15.87
CA LYS A 297 -34.84 6.01 -15.89
C LYS A 297 -36.02 5.91 -16.87
N ALA A 298 -36.56 7.03 -17.35
CA ALA A 298 -37.71 7.08 -18.25
C ALA A 298 -37.35 7.26 -19.74
N MET A 299 -36.08 7.48 -20.08
CA MET A 299 -35.70 7.91 -21.43
C MET A 299 -35.39 6.72 -22.36
N ASN A 300 -36.19 6.58 -23.41
CA ASN A 300 -36.06 5.51 -24.43
C ASN A 300 -35.58 6.02 -25.80
N ASP A 301 -35.21 7.30 -25.94
CA ASP A 301 -34.78 7.86 -27.23
C ASP A 301 -33.25 7.72 -27.42
N PRO A 302 -32.80 6.86 -28.36
CA PRO A 302 -31.37 6.62 -28.60
C PRO A 302 -30.62 7.86 -29.12
N PHE A 303 -31.33 8.81 -29.73
CA PHE A 303 -30.69 9.97 -30.36
C PHE A 303 -30.40 11.08 -29.36
N ILE A 304 -31.32 11.30 -28.42
CA ILE A 304 -31.12 12.17 -27.26
C ILE A 304 -29.90 11.69 -26.45
N SER A 305 -29.73 10.37 -26.31
CA SER A 305 -28.58 9.78 -25.62
C SER A 305 -27.22 10.19 -26.22
N LYS A 306 -27.06 10.31 -27.55
CA LYS A 306 -25.73 10.52 -28.15
C LYS A 306 -25.15 11.93 -27.95
N SER A 307 -25.95 12.99 -28.09
CA SER A 307 -25.46 14.36 -27.88
C SER A 307 -25.36 14.71 -26.40
N LEU A 308 -26.29 14.23 -25.56
CA LEU A 308 -26.18 14.38 -24.11
C LEU A 308 -25.01 13.60 -23.54
N SER A 309 -24.77 12.36 -24.01
CA SER A 309 -23.62 11.57 -23.57
C SER A 309 -22.31 12.26 -23.93
N TYR A 310 -22.23 12.98 -25.05
CA TYR A 310 -21.03 13.75 -25.37
C TYR A 310 -20.79 14.88 -24.35
N ALA A 311 -21.80 15.68 -24.02
CA ALA A 311 -21.68 16.73 -23.00
C ALA A 311 -21.34 16.17 -21.60
N LEU A 312 -22.01 15.09 -21.20
CA LEU A 312 -21.76 14.40 -19.93
C LEU A 312 -20.37 13.76 -19.87
N ASN A 313 -19.88 13.19 -20.99
CA ASN A 313 -18.53 12.66 -21.08
C ASN A 313 -17.49 13.77 -20.97
N LEU A 314 -17.71 14.95 -21.57
CA LEU A 314 -16.80 16.09 -21.43
C LEU A 314 -16.72 16.58 -19.97
N MET A 315 -17.87 16.74 -19.30
CA MET A 315 -17.90 17.08 -17.87
C MET A 315 -17.23 16.00 -17.00
N LEU A 316 -17.52 14.73 -17.28
CA LEU A 316 -16.95 13.60 -16.56
C LEU A 316 -15.43 13.55 -16.74
N SER A 317 -14.92 13.61 -17.97
CA SER A 317 -13.49 13.59 -18.26
C SER A 317 -12.76 14.74 -17.57
N TRP A 318 -13.30 15.97 -17.66
CA TRP A 318 -12.74 17.12 -16.97
C TRP A 318 -12.65 16.93 -15.44
N ALA A 319 -13.68 16.33 -14.85
CA ALA A 319 -13.72 16.05 -13.42
C ALA A 319 -12.78 14.90 -13.04
N GLU A 320 -12.73 13.83 -13.85
CA GLU A 320 -11.87 12.67 -13.61
C GLU A 320 -10.39 13.00 -13.70
N GLU A 321 -9.96 13.85 -14.63
CA GLU A 321 -8.56 14.32 -14.71
C GLU A 321 -8.08 14.95 -13.40
N ARG A 322 -8.97 15.68 -12.72
CA ARG A 322 -8.71 16.33 -11.44
C ARG A 322 -8.82 15.36 -10.26
N LEU A 323 -9.81 14.49 -10.27
CA LEU A 323 -10.06 13.55 -9.17
C LEU A 323 -9.08 12.38 -9.15
N LEU A 324 -8.58 11.92 -10.30
CA LEU A 324 -7.55 10.87 -10.36
C LEU A 324 -6.21 11.33 -9.76
N ALA A 325 -5.98 12.65 -9.70
CA ALA A 325 -4.82 13.29 -9.10
C ALA A 325 -5.23 14.39 -8.10
N TYR A 326 -6.22 14.12 -7.24
CA TYR A 326 -6.78 15.14 -6.36
C TYR A 326 -5.76 15.71 -5.36
N HIS A 327 -4.74 14.94 -4.95
CA HIS A 327 -3.67 15.44 -4.09
C HIS A 327 -2.80 16.54 -4.76
N ASP A 328 -2.71 16.52 -6.09
CA ASP A 328 -1.97 17.54 -6.85
C ASP A 328 -2.89 18.70 -7.26
N THR A 329 -4.19 18.42 -7.43
CA THR A 329 -5.18 19.40 -7.89
C THR A 329 -5.77 20.24 -6.76
N PHE A 330 -6.08 19.61 -5.61
CA PHE A 330 -6.76 20.24 -4.50
C PHE A 330 -5.81 20.50 -3.33
N HIS A 331 -5.83 21.73 -2.85
CA HIS A 331 -5.10 22.22 -1.70
C HIS A 331 -6.07 22.98 -0.80
N ASN A 332 -5.62 23.42 0.38
CA ASN A 332 -6.48 24.11 1.35
C ASN A 332 -7.21 25.36 0.78
N GLY A 333 -6.73 25.95 -0.32
CA GLY A 333 -7.34 27.11 -0.97
C GLY A 333 -8.53 26.79 -1.88
N ASN A 334 -8.63 25.58 -2.45
CA ASN A 334 -9.69 25.20 -3.39
C ASN A 334 -10.44 23.92 -2.99
N ILE A 335 -10.18 23.38 -1.79
CA ILE A 335 -10.77 22.11 -1.32
C ILE A 335 -12.30 22.13 -1.27
N GLU A 336 -12.91 23.30 -1.05
CA GLU A 336 -14.37 23.47 -1.06
C GLU A 336 -15.00 23.09 -2.40
N SER A 337 -14.29 23.30 -3.52
CA SER A 337 -14.74 22.95 -4.86
C SER A 337 -14.78 21.43 -5.09
N MET A 338 -13.96 20.66 -4.36
CA MET A 338 -13.80 19.22 -4.55
C MET A 338 -15.13 18.48 -4.40
N GLN A 339 -15.96 18.89 -3.43
CA GLN A 339 -17.26 18.26 -3.22
C GLN A 339 -18.15 18.40 -4.48
N SER A 340 -18.15 19.57 -5.12
CA SER A 340 -18.92 19.82 -6.33
C SER A 340 -18.32 19.09 -7.55
N VAL A 341 -16.99 18.97 -7.64
CA VAL A 341 -16.32 18.17 -8.70
C VAL A 341 -16.65 16.68 -8.57
N VAL A 342 -16.61 16.11 -7.36
CA VAL A 342 -17.01 14.71 -7.11
C VAL A 342 -18.48 14.52 -7.43
N SER A 343 -19.34 15.47 -7.06
CA SER A 343 -20.78 15.43 -7.36
C SER A 343 -21.02 15.41 -8.87
N LEU A 344 -20.35 16.30 -9.60
CA LEU A 344 -20.40 16.39 -11.07
C LEU A 344 -19.98 15.05 -11.70
N ALA A 345 -18.82 14.51 -11.30
CA ALA A 345 -18.29 13.25 -11.83
C ALA A 345 -19.24 12.07 -11.57
N VAL A 346 -19.69 11.91 -10.32
CA VAL A 346 -20.56 10.79 -9.93
C VAL A 346 -21.92 10.89 -10.63
N SER A 347 -22.55 12.06 -10.67
CA SER A 347 -23.84 12.23 -11.36
C SER A 347 -23.70 11.99 -12.86
N SER A 348 -22.65 12.51 -13.50
CA SER A 348 -22.38 12.27 -14.93
C SER A 348 -22.17 10.78 -15.22
N ALA A 349 -21.37 10.10 -14.40
CA ALA A 349 -21.09 8.67 -14.55
C ALA A 349 -22.34 7.80 -14.34
N LYS A 350 -23.19 8.14 -13.37
CA LYS A 350 -24.45 7.42 -13.13
C LYS A 350 -25.44 7.58 -14.28
N ILE A 351 -25.59 8.80 -14.82
CA ILE A 351 -26.47 9.05 -15.97
C ILE A 351 -25.98 8.25 -17.19
N LEU A 352 -24.67 8.28 -17.46
CA LEU A 352 -24.06 7.53 -18.56
C LEU A 352 -24.17 6.00 -18.38
N ALA A 353 -24.13 5.49 -17.15
CA ALA A 353 -24.29 4.06 -16.87
C ALA A 353 -25.73 3.55 -17.05
N GLY A 354 -26.72 4.46 -17.04
CA GLY A 354 -28.15 4.16 -17.18
C GLY A 354 -28.56 3.48 -18.49
N ASP A 355 -27.69 3.45 -19.51
CA ASP A 355 -27.91 2.73 -20.78
C ASP A 355 -27.74 1.20 -20.68
N ILE A 356 -27.28 0.68 -19.53
CA ILE A 356 -27.14 -0.76 -19.32
C ILE A 356 -28.08 -1.19 -18.20
N SER A 357 -29.17 -1.87 -18.54
CA SER A 357 -30.15 -2.43 -17.60
C SER A 357 -29.48 -3.29 -16.50
N LEU A 358 -29.13 -2.68 -15.38
CA LEU A 358 -28.57 -3.37 -14.21
C LEU A 358 -29.27 -2.86 -12.94
N GLY A 359 -29.95 -3.78 -12.24
CA GLY A 359 -30.90 -3.49 -11.18
C GLY A 359 -30.38 -2.72 -9.95
N CYS A 360 -31.35 -2.24 -9.15
CA CYS A 360 -31.27 -1.30 -8.01
C CYS A 360 -30.13 -1.45 -6.99
N ASN A 361 -29.33 -2.52 -6.99
CA ASN A 361 -28.23 -2.70 -6.04
C ASN A 361 -26.88 -2.15 -6.54
N LYS A 362 -26.79 -1.67 -7.80
CA LYS A 362 -25.53 -1.17 -8.37
C LYS A 362 -25.43 0.35 -8.50
N GLU A 363 -26.47 1.14 -8.22
CA GLU A 363 -26.37 2.61 -8.29
C GLU A 363 -25.43 3.18 -7.22
N ALA A 364 -25.51 2.66 -5.99
CA ALA A 364 -24.51 2.94 -4.95
C ALA A 364 -23.12 2.40 -5.34
N HIS A 365 -23.07 1.31 -6.10
CA HIS A 365 -21.82 0.69 -6.55
C HIS A 365 -21.07 1.56 -7.56
N VAL A 366 -21.74 2.27 -8.48
CA VAL A 366 -21.05 3.15 -9.45
C VAL A 366 -20.32 4.29 -8.73
N ALA A 367 -21.02 4.96 -7.80
CA ALA A 367 -20.44 6.04 -7.01
C ALA A 367 -19.26 5.54 -6.16
N CYS A 368 -19.46 4.42 -5.43
CA CYS A 368 -18.41 3.82 -4.62
C CYS A 368 -17.18 3.46 -5.48
N THR A 369 -17.36 2.72 -6.58
CA THR A 369 -16.26 2.26 -7.44
C THR A 369 -15.49 3.42 -8.07
N LYS A 370 -16.19 4.49 -8.52
CA LYS A 370 -15.51 5.66 -9.07
C LYS A 370 -14.66 6.37 -8.01
N VAL A 371 -15.22 6.59 -6.82
CA VAL A 371 -14.49 7.25 -5.73
C VAL A 371 -13.34 6.39 -5.20
N GLU A 372 -13.52 5.08 -5.10
CA GLU A 372 -12.45 4.13 -4.78
C GLU A 372 -11.29 4.21 -5.79
N ASN A 373 -11.60 4.30 -7.09
CA ASN A 373 -10.60 4.49 -8.13
C ASN A 373 -9.87 5.84 -7.97
N TYR A 374 -10.58 6.93 -7.68
CA TYR A 374 -9.97 8.25 -7.47
C TYR A 374 -9.00 8.24 -6.27
N ILE A 375 -9.43 7.65 -5.14
CA ILE A 375 -8.58 7.44 -3.94
C ILE A 375 -7.34 6.64 -4.30
N THR A 376 -7.54 5.48 -4.94
CA THR A 376 -6.46 4.55 -5.26
C THR A 376 -5.45 5.17 -6.23
N SER A 377 -5.92 5.78 -7.32
CA SER A 377 -5.06 6.40 -8.33
C SER A 377 -4.28 7.59 -7.78
N SER A 378 -4.92 8.47 -7.01
CA SER A 378 -4.26 9.65 -6.48
C SER A 378 -3.22 9.30 -5.42
N LEU A 379 -3.56 8.40 -4.48
CA LEU A 379 -2.61 7.95 -3.46
C LEU A 379 -1.45 7.15 -4.06
N HIS A 380 -1.70 6.34 -5.09
CA HIS A 380 -0.63 5.65 -5.81
C HIS A 380 0.33 6.66 -6.46
N ALA A 381 -0.19 7.70 -7.11
CA ALA A 381 0.63 8.76 -7.69
C ALA A 381 1.49 9.47 -6.62
N VAL A 382 0.91 9.86 -5.48
CA VAL A 382 1.64 10.49 -4.37
C VAL A 382 2.68 9.54 -3.76
N PHE A 383 2.35 8.26 -3.61
CA PHE A 383 3.28 7.23 -3.13
C PHE A 383 4.50 7.15 -4.05
N VAL A 384 4.28 7.06 -5.38
CA VAL A 384 5.37 7.02 -6.37
C VAL A 384 6.21 8.29 -6.32
N GLN A 385 5.58 9.48 -6.24
CA GLN A 385 6.32 10.73 -6.11
C GLN A 385 7.17 10.78 -4.82
N LYS A 386 6.65 10.33 -3.68
CA LYS A 386 7.41 10.26 -2.41
C LYS A 386 8.58 9.27 -2.52
N LEU A 387 8.34 8.11 -3.14
CA LEU A 387 9.36 7.10 -3.38
C LEU A 387 10.49 7.63 -4.30
N GLU A 388 10.15 8.30 -5.39
CA GLU A 388 11.11 8.92 -6.33
C GLU A 388 11.90 10.07 -5.70
N LYS A 389 11.28 10.87 -4.82
CA LYS A 389 11.98 11.94 -4.07
C LYS A 389 13.05 11.37 -3.14
N LEU A 390 12.78 10.23 -2.50
CA LEU A 390 13.72 9.60 -1.58
C LEU A 390 14.82 8.81 -2.31
N ASP A 391 14.50 8.18 -3.44
CA ASP A 391 15.48 7.54 -4.30
C ASP A 391 15.30 7.93 -5.78
N PRO A 392 15.96 9.01 -6.23
CA PRO A 392 15.90 9.43 -7.63
C PRO A 392 16.54 8.42 -8.59
N ARG A 393 17.17 7.35 -8.08
CA ARG A 393 17.74 6.27 -8.90
C ARG A 393 16.69 5.25 -9.32
N ILE A 394 15.47 5.25 -8.77
CA ILE A 394 14.41 4.32 -9.21
C ILE A 394 14.01 4.58 -10.68
N SER A 395 14.15 5.82 -11.16
CA SER A 395 13.98 6.20 -12.57
C SER A 395 15.03 5.59 -13.52
N LYS A 396 16.19 5.15 -13.02
CA LYS A 396 17.34 4.73 -13.84
C LYS A 396 17.90 3.42 -13.33
N HIS A 397 17.75 2.32 -14.08
CA HIS A 397 18.25 0.96 -13.81
C HIS A 397 19.72 0.86 -13.31
N VAL A 398 20.02 1.29 -12.09
CA VAL A 398 21.34 1.20 -11.45
C VAL A 398 21.23 0.20 -10.29
N PRO A 399 22.14 -0.79 -10.19
CA PRO A 399 22.11 -1.78 -9.12
C PRO A 399 22.24 -1.12 -7.74
N ARG A 400 21.34 -1.52 -6.83
CA ARG A 400 21.15 -0.96 -5.49
C ARG A 400 22.41 -1.17 -4.62
N GLN A 401 22.99 -0.10 -4.09
CA GLN A 401 23.89 -0.20 -2.92
C GLN A 401 23.00 -0.38 -1.68
N HIS A 402 23.19 -1.49 -0.96
CA HIS A 402 22.31 -1.95 0.13
C HIS A 402 22.06 -0.86 1.19
N ASP A 403 23.11 -0.13 1.61
CA ASP A 403 23.03 0.84 2.71
C ASP A 403 22.03 1.99 2.48
N LYS A 404 21.81 2.39 1.22
CA LYS A 404 20.93 3.52 0.91
C LYS A 404 19.45 3.12 0.85
N VAL A 405 19.15 1.85 0.56
CA VAL A 405 17.76 1.35 0.47
C VAL A 405 17.10 1.34 1.85
N PHE A 406 17.87 1.04 2.92
CA PHE A 406 17.36 1.01 4.29
C PHE A 406 16.81 2.37 4.74
N SER A 407 17.60 3.42 4.53
CA SER A 407 17.20 4.79 4.90
C SER A 407 15.98 5.24 4.10
N THR A 408 15.84 4.79 2.86
CA THR A 408 14.69 5.14 2.01
C THR A 408 13.39 4.55 2.53
N LEU A 409 13.34 3.24 2.85
CA LEU A 409 12.09 2.59 3.26
C LEU A 409 11.62 3.01 4.66
N SER A 410 12.53 3.19 5.61
CA SER A 410 12.16 3.64 6.96
C SER A 410 11.60 5.07 6.95
N VAL A 411 12.19 5.96 6.15
CA VAL A 411 11.66 7.31 5.93
C VAL A 411 10.32 7.25 5.20
N LEU A 412 10.22 6.41 4.17
CA LEU A 412 8.98 6.21 3.43
C LEU A 412 7.83 5.71 4.33
N ALA A 413 8.08 4.77 5.24
CA ALA A 413 7.07 4.28 6.19
C ALA A 413 6.48 5.41 7.06
N ARG A 414 7.34 6.32 7.53
CA ARG A 414 6.93 7.51 8.28
C ARG A 414 6.15 8.48 7.40
N ASP A 415 6.65 8.76 6.20
CA ASP A 415 6.01 9.70 5.26
C ASP A 415 4.64 9.19 4.78
N ILE A 416 4.46 7.86 4.70
CA ILE A 416 3.18 7.21 4.41
C ILE A 416 2.24 7.27 5.60
N SER A 417 2.74 7.08 6.83
CA SER A 417 1.94 7.25 8.04
C SER A 417 1.37 8.66 8.13
N GLU A 418 2.19 9.68 7.84
CA GLU A 418 1.76 11.08 7.79
C GLU A 418 0.76 11.33 6.65
N LEU A 419 0.99 10.74 5.46
CA LEU A 419 0.07 10.83 4.34
C LEU A 419 -1.30 10.22 4.67
N ALA A 420 -1.33 9.05 5.29
CA ALA A 420 -2.56 8.39 5.73
C ALA A 420 -3.33 9.25 6.74
N PHE A 421 -2.62 9.88 7.68
CA PHE A 421 -3.22 10.80 8.65
C PHE A 421 -3.82 12.04 7.96
N ASN A 422 -3.07 12.66 7.04
CA ASN A 422 -3.53 13.85 6.31
C ASN A 422 -4.73 13.52 5.41
N GLU A 423 -4.73 12.37 4.75
CA GLU A 423 -5.83 11.85 3.93
C GLU A 423 -7.10 11.62 4.76
N LYS A 424 -6.97 10.99 5.94
CA LYS A 424 -8.08 10.77 6.89
C LYS A 424 -8.67 12.09 7.41
N ALA A 425 -7.83 13.11 7.61
CA ALA A 425 -8.25 14.41 8.12
C ALA A 425 -8.85 15.35 7.06
N THR A 426 -8.34 15.31 5.82
CA THR A 426 -8.60 16.34 4.80
C THR A 426 -9.60 15.88 3.75
N PHE A 427 -9.33 14.74 3.10
CA PHE A 427 -10.07 14.29 1.92
C PHE A 427 -11.14 13.26 2.26
N SER A 428 -10.85 12.35 3.19
CA SER A 428 -11.79 11.29 3.62
C SER A 428 -13.15 11.83 4.09
N PRO A 429 -13.26 12.94 4.85
CA PRO A 429 -14.56 13.50 5.25
C PRO A 429 -15.43 13.94 4.06
N ILE A 430 -14.80 14.43 2.98
CA ILE A 430 -15.49 14.86 1.75
C ILE A 430 -15.95 13.62 0.97
N LEU A 431 -15.04 12.66 0.77
CA LEU A 431 -15.28 11.46 -0.03
C LEU A 431 -16.26 10.48 0.65
N LYS A 432 -16.39 10.53 1.98
CA LYS A 432 -17.31 9.68 2.76
C LYS A 432 -18.76 9.75 2.28
N ARG A 433 -19.18 10.86 1.67
CA ARG A 433 -20.53 11.05 1.12
C ARG A 433 -20.86 10.08 -0.03
N TRP A 434 -19.85 9.58 -0.75
CA TRP A 434 -20.01 8.65 -1.87
C TRP A 434 -19.38 7.29 -1.60
N HIS A 435 -18.38 7.21 -0.73
CA HIS A 435 -17.76 5.95 -0.32
C HIS A 435 -17.68 5.86 1.21
N PRO A 436 -18.51 5.03 1.88
CA PRO A 436 -18.63 5.02 3.35
C PRO A 436 -17.31 4.71 4.07
N LEU A 437 -16.40 4.00 3.40
CA LEU A 437 -15.11 3.56 3.93
C LEU A 437 -13.91 4.24 3.23
N ALA A 438 -14.06 5.51 2.81
CA ALA A 438 -13.03 6.24 2.06
C ALA A 438 -11.64 6.21 2.73
N ALA A 439 -11.59 6.50 4.04
CA ALA A 439 -10.34 6.41 4.82
C ALA A 439 -9.75 5.00 4.84
N GLY A 440 -10.62 3.98 4.86
CA GLY A 440 -10.20 2.58 4.83
C GLY A 440 -9.53 2.19 3.51
N VAL A 441 -10.12 2.59 2.38
CA VAL A 441 -9.54 2.39 1.03
C VAL A 441 -8.20 3.10 0.92
N ALA A 442 -8.10 4.32 1.44
CA ALA A 442 -6.85 5.08 1.44
C ALA A 442 -5.73 4.35 2.20
N VAL A 443 -6.00 3.92 3.43
CA VAL A 443 -5.05 3.18 4.26
C VAL A 443 -4.67 1.85 3.60
N ALA A 444 -5.64 1.10 3.07
CA ALA A 444 -5.38 -0.16 2.37
C ALA A 444 -4.50 0.04 1.13
N THR A 445 -4.76 1.08 0.33
CA THR A 445 -3.96 1.43 -0.86
C THR A 445 -2.51 1.69 -0.46
N LEU A 446 -2.28 2.57 0.52
CA LEU A 446 -0.94 2.91 1.00
C LEU A 446 -0.22 1.70 1.58
N HIS A 447 -0.95 0.86 2.33
CA HIS A 447 -0.44 -0.37 2.89
C HIS A 447 0.01 -1.36 1.81
N VAL A 448 -0.78 -1.55 0.75
CA VAL A 448 -0.45 -2.43 -0.38
C VAL A 448 0.77 -1.91 -1.14
N CYS A 449 0.84 -0.61 -1.40
CA CYS A 449 1.98 0.03 -2.07
C CYS A 449 3.28 -0.16 -1.26
N TYR A 450 3.26 0.13 0.04
CA TYR A 450 4.43 -0.08 0.90
C TYR A 450 4.80 -1.57 1.02
N GLY A 451 3.79 -2.44 1.15
CA GLY A 451 3.98 -3.89 1.24
C GLY A 451 4.67 -4.48 0.02
N HIS A 452 4.39 -3.97 -1.18
CA HIS A 452 5.09 -4.38 -2.40
C HIS A 452 6.59 -4.07 -2.34
N GLU A 453 6.95 -2.84 -1.95
CA GLU A 453 8.35 -2.41 -1.82
C GLU A 453 9.07 -3.15 -0.68
N LEU A 454 8.40 -3.32 0.45
CA LEU A 454 8.88 -4.10 1.59
C LEU A 454 9.19 -5.54 1.18
N LYS A 455 8.29 -6.19 0.42
CA LYS A 455 8.49 -7.56 -0.06
C LYS A 455 9.69 -7.69 -0.99
N GLN A 456 9.94 -6.70 -1.85
CA GLN A 456 11.15 -6.69 -2.68
C GLN A 456 12.41 -6.57 -1.83
N TYR A 457 12.37 -5.71 -0.82
CA TYR A 457 13.48 -5.49 0.09
C TYR A 457 13.76 -6.73 0.95
N VAL A 458 12.74 -7.37 1.53
CA VAL A 458 12.89 -8.56 2.38
C VAL A 458 13.58 -9.70 1.61
N LYS A 459 13.28 -9.85 0.32
CA LYS A 459 13.97 -10.82 -0.55
C LYS A 459 15.48 -10.55 -0.71
N SER A 460 15.91 -9.29 -0.55
CA SER A 460 17.32 -8.90 -0.66
C SER A 460 18.09 -8.95 0.65
N VAL A 461 17.41 -9.08 1.80
CA VAL A 461 18.07 -9.13 3.11
C VAL A 461 18.47 -10.58 3.40
N THR A 462 19.78 -10.82 3.42
CA THR A 462 20.35 -12.14 3.77
C THR A 462 20.93 -12.19 5.18
N GLU A 463 21.27 -11.03 5.75
CA GLU A 463 21.98 -10.90 7.02
C GLU A 463 21.20 -10.03 8.00
N LEU A 464 21.37 -10.31 9.30
CA LEU A 464 20.80 -9.53 10.37
C LEU A 464 21.65 -8.26 10.58
N THR A 465 21.19 -7.13 10.03
CA THR A 465 21.78 -5.80 10.29
C THR A 465 20.85 -4.97 11.19
N PRO A 466 21.39 -4.04 12.01
CA PRO A 466 20.57 -3.13 12.80
C PRO A 466 19.55 -2.37 11.93
N ASP A 467 19.98 -1.88 10.77
CA ASP A 467 19.14 -1.15 9.82
C ASP A 467 17.98 -2.00 9.30
N ALA A 468 18.21 -3.30 9.05
CA ALA A 468 17.15 -4.20 8.61
C ALA A 468 16.12 -4.45 9.70
N VAL A 469 16.55 -4.56 10.96
CA VAL A 469 15.66 -4.71 12.10
C VAL A 469 14.85 -3.43 12.34
N GLU A 470 15.48 -2.25 12.30
CA GLU A 470 14.79 -0.97 12.45
C GLU A 470 13.72 -0.77 11.38
N MET A 471 14.03 -1.08 10.11
CA MET A 471 13.06 -0.97 9.03
C MET A 471 11.89 -1.94 9.21
N LEU A 472 12.15 -3.20 9.58
CA LEU A 472 11.09 -4.19 9.82
C LEU A 472 10.20 -3.78 11.01
N ILE A 473 10.77 -3.16 12.06
CA ILE A 473 9.99 -2.59 13.16
C ILE A 473 9.16 -1.38 12.69
N ALA A 474 9.71 -0.53 11.81
CA ALA A 474 8.96 0.58 11.23
C ALA A 474 7.78 0.09 10.37
N ALA A 475 7.98 -0.99 9.60
CA ALA A 475 6.94 -1.65 8.84
C ALA A 475 5.84 -2.24 9.73
N ASP A 476 6.22 -2.95 10.81
CA ASP A 476 5.28 -3.48 11.81
C ASP A 476 4.45 -2.36 12.46
N LYS A 477 5.10 -1.25 12.81
CA LYS A 477 4.42 -0.09 13.37
C LYS A 477 3.42 0.56 12.39
N LEU A 478 3.78 0.67 11.11
CA LEU A 478 2.89 1.19 10.07
C LEU A 478 1.65 0.31 9.92
N GLU A 479 1.83 -1.02 9.83
CA GLU A 479 0.72 -1.98 9.78
C GLU A 479 -0.18 -1.86 11.00
N ARG A 480 0.39 -1.85 12.20
CA ARG A 480 -0.38 -1.70 13.43
C ARG A 480 -1.18 -0.41 13.50
N THR A 481 -0.59 0.71 13.08
CA THR A 481 -1.29 2.01 13.03
C THR A 481 -2.45 1.95 12.04
N ALA A 482 -2.22 1.37 10.86
CA ALA A 482 -3.25 1.20 9.83
C ALA A 482 -4.41 0.30 10.29
N VAL A 483 -4.10 -0.79 11.02
CA VAL A 483 -5.09 -1.66 11.63
C VAL A 483 -5.87 -0.93 12.73
N GLU A 484 -5.19 -0.23 13.63
CA GLU A 484 -5.82 0.55 14.71
C GLU A 484 -6.77 1.63 14.15
N ASP A 485 -6.34 2.36 13.11
CA ASP A 485 -7.14 3.38 12.43
C ASP A 485 -8.36 2.82 11.69
N SER A 486 -8.31 1.54 11.29
CA SER A 486 -9.44 0.87 10.63
C SER A 486 -10.56 0.49 11.60
N VAL A 487 -10.28 0.37 12.90
CA VAL A 487 -11.29 -0.02 13.91
C VAL A 487 -12.38 1.04 14.06
N ASP A 488 -12.07 2.31 13.75
CA ASP A 488 -13.01 3.43 13.80
C ASP A 488 -13.98 3.49 12.60
N SER A 489 -13.86 2.59 11.62
CA SER A 489 -14.77 2.56 10.46
C SER A 489 -16.13 1.94 10.80
N GLU A 490 -17.18 2.29 10.06
CA GLU A 490 -18.56 1.86 10.35
C GLU A 490 -18.76 0.33 10.31
N ASP A 491 -17.88 -0.39 9.61
CA ASP A 491 -17.86 -1.86 9.52
C ASP A 491 -16.90 -2.52 10.54
N GLY A 492 -16.26 -1.73 11.40
CA GLY A 492 -15.25 -2.17 12.38
C GLY A 492 -13.96 -2.66 11.73
N GLY A 493 -13.58 -2.08 10.58
CA GLY A 493 -12.38 -2.39 9.82
C GLY A 493 -12.44 -3.65 8.97
N LYS A 494 -13.58 -4.35 8.92
CA LYS A 494 -13.65 -5.70 8.31
C LYS A 494 -13.32 -5.74 6.82
N SER A 495 -13.77 -4.77 6.03
CA SER A 495 -13.46 -4.73 4.59
C SER A 495 -11.99 -4.35 4.39
N VAL A 496 -11.50 -3.37 5.15
CA VAL A 496 -10.12 -2.86 5.11
C VAL A 496 -9.13 -3.97 5.47
N LEU A 497 -9.38 -4.68 6.56
CA LEU A 497 -8.57 -5.80 7.03
C LEU A 497 -8.58 -7.00 6.08
N ARG A 498 -9.59 -7.12 5.21
CA ARG A 498 -9.63 -8.17 4.19
C ARG A 498 -8.70 -7.87 3.01
N GLU A 499 -8.44 -6.59 2.74
CA GLU A 499 -7.56 -6.14 1.66
C GLU A 499 -6.10 -6.01 2.11
N MET A 500 -5.88 -5.77 3.41
CA MET A 500 -4.55 -5.67 4.02
C MET A 500 -4.03 -7.05 4.47
N TYR A 501 -3.18 -7.67 3.66
CA TYR A 501 -2.42 -8.87 4.06
C TYR A 501 -1.24 -8.49 4.95
N PRO A 502 -1.03 -9.13 6.12
CA PRO A 502 0.04 -8.75 7.03
C PRO A 502 1.42 -8.86 6.37
N TYR A 503 2.31 -7.94 6.68
CA TYR A 503 3.70 -7.88 6.23
C TYR A 503 4.56 -9.01 6.81
N GLU A 504 4.13 -9.62 7.91
CA GLU A 504 4.86 -10.68 8.63
C GLU A 504 6.26 -10.23 9.07
N ALA A 505 6.44 -8.93 9.36
CA ALA A 505 7.74 -8.34 9.70
C ALA A 505 8.41 -9.02 10.90
N GLU A 506 7.64 -9.35 11.94
CA GLU A 506 8.13 -10.12 13.09
C GLU A 506 8.67 -11.50 12.68
N ALA A 507 7.99 -12.22 11.79
CA ALA A 507 8.43 -13.52 11.32
C ALA A 507 9.74 -13.42 10.52
N VAL A 508 9.91 -12.36 9.73
CA VAL A 508 11.18 -12.08 9.03
C VAL A 508 12.31 -11.81 10.02
N ILE A 509 12.08 -10.99 11.05
CA ILE A 509 13.06 -10.73 12.12
C ILE A 509 13.46 -12.05 12.80
N ILE A 510 12.49 -12.90 13.17
CA ILE A 510 12.73 -14.22 13.78
C ILE A 510 13.67 -15.05 12.90
N ASN A 511 13.39 -15.12 11.60
CA ASN A 511 14.21 -15.91 10.67
C ASN A 511 15.62 -15.35 10.51
N LEU A 512 15.79 -14.03 10.45
CA LEU A 512 17.11 -13.39 10.41
C LEU A 512 17.91 -13.66 11.68
N VAL A 513 17.27 -13.58 12.86
CA VAL A 513 17.93 -13.91 14.13
C VAL A 513 18.29 -15.39 14.20
N LYS A 514 17.43 -16.32 13.75
CA LYS A 514 17.77 -17.75 13.68
C LYS A 514 18.96 -18.01 12.75
N SER A 515 19.02 -17.34 11.61
CA SER A 515 20.17 -17.40 10.69
C SER A 515 21.44 -16.89 11.38
N TRP A 516 21.35 -15.75 12.07
CA TRP A 516 22.47 -15.20 12.85
C TRP A 516 22.93 -16.15 13.97
N ILE A 517 22.01 -16.77 14.70
CA ILE A 517 22.32 -17.79 15.71
C ILE A 517 23.08 -18.93 15.03
N LYS A 518 22.58 -19.47 13.93
CA LYS A 518 23.24 -20.55 13.19
C LYS A 518 24.66 -20.18 12.77
N THR A 519 24.87 -19.03 12.13
CA THR A 519 26.21 -18.56 11.74
C THR A 519 27.16 -18.44 12.93
N ARG A 520 26.66 -17.95 14.09
CA ARG A 520 27.44 -17.89 15.33
C ARG A 520 27.80 -19.28 15.85
N MET A 521 26.90 -20.25 15.74
CA MET A 521 27.14 -21.62 16.19
C MET A 521 28.13 -22.36 15.29
N ASP A 522 28.03 -22.19 13.98
CA ASP A 522 28.97 -22.76 13.01
C ASP A 522 30.40 -22.25 13.30
N GLY A 523 30.55 -20.94 13.53
CA GLY A 523 31.84 -20.33 13.91
C GLY A 523 32.35 -20.78 15.30
N LEU A 524 31.44 -21.04 16.25
CA LEU A 524 31.82 -21.58 17.56
C LEU A 524 32.29 -23.05 17.47
N GLU A 525 31.63 -23.87 16.64
CA GLU A 525 32.04 -25.27 16.41
C GLU A 525 33.43 -25.34 15.76
N GLU A 526 33.70 -24.52 14.74
CA GLU A 526 35.03 -24.40 14.14
C GLU A 526 36.08 -23.93 15.16
N CYS A 527 35.72 -22.99 16.03
CA CYS A 527 36.60 -22.51 17.09
C CYS A 527 36.91 -23.59 18.12
N VAL A 528 35.92 -24.41 18.51
CA VAL A 528 36.09 -25.56 19.40
C VAL A 528 37.06 -26.57 18.80
N ASP A 529 36.92 -26.89 17.50
CA ASP A 529 37.80 -27.83 16.82
C ASP A 529 39.23 -27.34 16.69
N ARG A 530 39.42 -26.08 16.28
CA ARG A 530 40.75 -25.45 16.22
C ARG A 530 41.43 -25.45 17.59
N ASN A 531 40.73 -24.99 18.62
CA ASN A 531 41.25 -24.90 19.98
C ASN A 531 41.68 -26.28 20.52
N LEU A 532 40.88 -27.31 20.31
CA LEU A 532 41.19 -28.66 20.82
C LEU A 532 42.35 -29.34 20.06
N GLN A 533 42.56 -29.01 18.78
CA GLN A 533 43.71 -29.50 18.00
C GLN A 533 45.03 -28.87 18.47
N GLU A 534 45.00 -27.61 18.88
CA GLU A 534 46.17 -26.86 19.35
C GLU A 534 46.47 -27.07 20.84
N GLU A 535 45.53 -27.64 21.61
CA GLU A 535 45.63 -27.79 23.05
C GLU A 535 46.67 -28.86 23.48
N VAL A 536 47.73 -28.41 24.16
CA VAL A 536 48.84 -29.25 24.63
C VAL A 536 48.56 -29.88 26.00
N TRP A 537 47.55 -29.40 26.74
CA TRP A 537 47.20 -29.88 28.09
C TRP A 537 48.33 -29.68 29.12
N ASN A 538 49.00 -28.53 29.06
CA ASN A 538 50.16 -28.23 29.90
C ASN A 538 49.75 -27.82 31.33
N PRO A 539 50.18 -28.54 32.39
CA PRO A 539 49.87 -28.20 33.79
C PRO A 539 50.44 -26.85 34.23
N ARG A 540 51.44 -26.31 33.52
CA ARG A 540 52.04 -25.01 33.83
C ARG A 540 51.38 -23.84 33.10
N ALA A 541 50.26 -24.06 32.40
CA ALA A 541 49.62 -23.03 31.58
C ALA A 541 48.99 -21.90 32.41
N ASN A 542 48.46 -22.20 33.60
CA ASN A 542 47.89 -21.20 34.53
C ASN A 542 47.97 -21.71 35.98
N LYS A 543 47.73 -20.83 36.94
CA LYS A 543 47.81 -21.14 38.39
C LYS A 543 46.84 -22.23 38.85
N GLU A 544 45.73 -22.42 38.15
CA GLU A 544 44.70 -23.41 38.48
C GLU A 544 44.82 -24.69 37.63
N CYS A 545 45.89 -24.83 36.85
CA CYS A 545 46.23 -26.01 36.06
C CYS A 545 45.08 -26.52 35.16
N PHE A 546 44.36 -25.65 34.45
CA PHE A 546 43.36 -26.05 33.42
C PHE A 546 43.81 -25.66 32.00
N ALA A 547 43.13 -26.19 30.97
CA ALA A 547 43.42 -25.90 29.56
C ALA A 547 43.06 -24.44 29.17
N PRO A 548 43.98 -23.62 28.62
CA PRO A 548 43.68 -22.24 28.21
C PRO A 548 42.49 -22.11 27.25
N SER A 549 42.31 -23.08 26.34
CA SER A 549 41.18 -23.11 25.39
C SER A 549 39.81 -22.98 26.06
N VAL A 550 39.65 -23.44 27.31
CA VAL A 550 38.37 -23.35 28.02
C VAL A 550 37.95 -21.90 28.28
N LEU A 551 38.91 -20.99 28.49
CA LEU A 551 38.60 -19.58 28.73
C LEU A 551 38.18 -18.89 27.44
N GLU A 552 38.80 -19.24 26.31
CA GLU A 552 38.41 -18.73 24.99
C GLU A 552 36.99 -19.18 24.65
N ILE A 553 36.68 -20.47 24.80
CA ILE A 553 35.34 -21.00 24.51
C ILE A 553 34.28 -20.38 25.42
N LEU A 554 34.54 -20.27 26.74
CA LEU A 554 33.61 -19.60 27.66
C LEU A 554 33.46 -18.10 27.35
N GLY A 555 34.53 -17.45 26.89
CA GLY A 555 34.51 -16.05 26.45
C GLY A 555 33.63 -15.86 25.21
N ILE A 556 33.80 -16.68 24.17
CA ILE A 556 33.00 -16.62 22.94
C ILE A 556 31.51 -16.87 23.24
N ILE A 557 31.21 -17.79 24.17
CA ILE A 557 29.83 -18.03 24.62
C ILE A 557 29.24 -16.78 25.31
N ASP A 558 30.02 -16.13 26.17
CA ASP A 558 29.60 -14.89 26.86
C ASP A 558 29.40 -13.73 25.88
N ASP A 559 30.32 -13.57 24.93
CA ASP A 559 30.27 -12.57 23.85
C ASP A 559 29.07 -12.80 22.94
N SER A 560 28.74 -14.06 22.64
CA SER A 560 27.56 -14.42 21.84
C SER A 560 26.26 -14.08 22.57
N LEU A 561 26.21 -14.32 23.88
CA LEU A 561 25.09 -13.89 24.72
C LEU A 561 24.99 -12.37 24.78
N GLU A 562 26.12 -11.66 24.86
CA GLU A 562 26.15 -10.19 24.89
C GLU A 562 25.67 -9.59 23.57
N ALA A 563 26.22 -10.07 22.46
CA ALA A 563 25.80 -9.67 21.13
C ALA A 563 24.31 -9.91 20.89
N PHE A 564 23.75 -11.02 21.39
CA PHE A 564 22.31 -11.29 21.28
C PHE A 564 21.46 -10.23 22.00
N PHE A 565 21.81 -9.84 23.23
CA PHE A 565 21.06 -8.83 23.98
C PHE A 565 21.29 -7.39 23.48
N LEU A 566 22.29 -7.17 22.63
CA LEU A 566 22.52 -5.91 21.93
C LEU A 566 21.74 -5.78 20.62
N LEU A 567 21.11 -6.86 20.14
CA LEU A 567 20.27 -6.80 18.95
C LEU A 567 19.02 -5.96 19.24
N PRO A 568 18.62 -5.02 18.35
CA PRO A 568 17.47 -4.14 18.57
C PRO A 568 16.13 -4.87 18.31
N ILE A 569 15.92 -6.05 18.89
CA ILE A 569 14.73 -6.89 18.64
C ILE A 569 13.73 -6.86 19.80
N PRO A 570 12.40 -6.82 19.55
CA PRO A 570 11.40 -6.84 20.62
C PRO A 570 11.22 -8.24 21.28
N MET A 571 11.65 -9.31 20.61
CA MET A 571 11.31 -10.72 20.94
C MET A 571 12.45 -11.52 21.60
N HIS A 572 13.37 -10.87 22.33
CA HIS A 572 14.51 -11.54 22.99
C HIS A 572 14.10 -12.78 23.80
N ALA A 573 12.98 -12.70 24.54
CA ALA A 573 12.53 -13.79 25.40
C ALA A 573 12.08 -15.04 24.62
N ALA A 574 11.53 -14.86 23.41
CA ALA A 574 11.07 -15.97 22.57
C ALA A 574 12.23 -16.72 21.89
N LEU A 575 13.31 -16.01 21.54
CA LEU A 575 14.45 -16.57 20.82
C LEU A 575 15.60 -17.03 21.74
N LEU A 576 15.61 -16.57 23.01
CA LEU A 576 16.62 -16.95 23.99
C LEU A 576 16.75 -18.48 24.19
N PRO A 577 15.67 -19.28 24.31
CA PRO A 577 15.81 -20.73 24.48
C PRO A 577 16.56 -21.42 23.34
N GLU A 578 16.40 -20.94 22.10
CA GLU A 578 17.08 -21.49 20.92
C GLU A 578 18.58 -21.20 20.96
N LEU A 579 18.97 -19.95 21.26
CA LEU A 579 20.37 -19.58 21.49
C LEU A 579 20.99 -20.39 22.64
N MET A 580 20.30 -20.49 23.78
CA MET A 580 20.79 -21.21 24.95
C MET A 580 20.99 -22.70 24.67
N SER A 581 20.05 -23.34 23.95
CA SER A 581 20.18 -24.74 23.57
C SER A 581 21.35 -24.96 22.62
N ALA A 582 21.62 -24.02 21.72
CA ALA A 582 22.70 -24.14 20.76
C ALA A 582 24.08 -23.96 21.43
N LEU A 583 24.22 -22.94 22.29
CA LEU A 583 25.42 -22.74 23.10
C LEU A 583 25.72 -23.94 24.02
N ASP A 584 24.69 -24.53 24.64
CA ASP A 584 24.84 -25.72 25.48
C ASP A 584 25.34 -26.94 24.68
N LYS A 585 24.86 -27.12 23.44
CA LYS A 585 25.35 -28.19 22.55
C LYS A 585 26.80 -27.99 22.14
N SER A 586 27.19 -26.78 21.74
CA SER A 586 28.57 -26.48 21.35
C SER A 586 29.56 -26.69 22.50
N LEU A 587 29.20 -26.26 23.71
CA LEU A 587 30.02 -26.50 24.90
C LEU A 587 30.06 -27.98 25.31
N GLN A 588 28.95 -28.70 25.17
CA GLN A 588 28.92 -30.16 25.34
C GLN A 588 29.87 -30.85 24.36
N GLN A 589 29.91 -30.43 23.09
CA GLN A 589 30.85 -30.97 22.11
C GLN A 589 32.30 -30.73 22.53
N TYR A 590 32.66 -29.54 23.03
CA TYR A 590 33.99 -29.29 23.58
C TYR A 590 34.33 -30.29 24.71
N ILE A 591 33.42 -30.47 25.68
CA ILE A 591 33.60 -31.41 26.79
C ILE A 591 33.81 -32.84 26.29
N LEU A 592 32.96 -33.29 25.35
CA LEU A 592 33.03 -34.65 24.81
C LEU A 592 34.32 -34.90 24.04
N LYS A 593 34.75 -33.96 23.19
CA LYS A 593 35.99 -34.05 22.40
C LYS A 593 37.22 -34.00 23.32
N ALA A 594 37.25 -33.10 24.30
CA ALA A 594 38.29 -33.01 25.33
C ALA A 594 38.43 -34.30 26.15
N LYS A 595 37.31 -34.97 26.44
CA LYS A 595 37.28 -36.27 27.13
C LYS A 595 37.72 -37.43 26.24
N SER A 596 37.22 -37.52 25.00
CA SER A 596 37.52 -38.63 24.08
C SER A 596 38.97 -38.66 23.63
N GLY A 597 39.68 -37.52 23.73
CA GLY A 597 41.11 -37.46 23.61
C GLY A 597 41.81 -38.57 24.42
N CYS A 598 41.29 -38.94 25.60
CA CYS A 598 41.86 -39.92 26.55
C CYS A 598 41.83 -41.41 26.19
N GLY A 599 41.45 -41.79 24.96
CA GLY A 599 41.47 -43.19 24.52
C GLY A 599 40.31 -44.02 25.10
N SER A 600 39.34 -44.33 24.24
CA SER A 600 38.16 -45.16 24.55
C SER A 600 38.45 -46.66 24.76
N LYS A 601 39.71 -47.08 24.93
CA LYS A 601 40.10 -48.49 24.96
C LYS A 601 40.35 -49.10 26.35
N PHE A 602 40.34 -48.32 27.43
CA PHE A 602 40.57 -48.88 28.78
C PHE A 602 39.34 -49.54 29.42
N HIS A 603 38.13 -49.33 28.89
CA HIS A 603 36.90 -49.96 29.41
C HIS A 603 36.72 -51.46 29.05
N GLY A 604 37.70 -52.10 28.42
CA GLY A 604 37.58 -53.47 27.92
C GLY A 604 38.16 -54.58 28.80
N VAL A 605 39.01 -54.28 29.80
CA VAL A 605 39.88 -55.33 30.38
C VAL A 605 39.26 -56.07 31.58
N PHE A 606 38.33 -55.47 32.32
CA PHE A 606 37.82 -56.11 33.56
C PHE A 606 36.30 -56.29 33.66
N ARG A 607 35.51 -55.94 32.63
CA ARG A 607 34.05 -56.15 32.66
C ARG A 607 33.63 -57.38 31.85
N LYS A 608 33.53 -58.50 32.58
CA LYS A 608 33.00 -59.80 32.13
C LYS A 608 31.59 -59.64 31.52
N LYS A 609 31.47 -59.62 30.19
CA LYS A 609 30.19 -59.83 29.49
C LYS A 609 30.40 -60.45 28.10
N GLY A 610 30.06 -61.74 28.00
CA GLY A 610 29.45 -62.38 26.84
C GLY A 610 30.26 -62.53 25.54
N LYS A 611 30.80 -63.75 25.33
CA LYS A 611 30.97 -64.49 24.06
C LYS A 611 31.17 -63.65 22.77
N SER A 612 32.41 -63.61 22.27
CA SER A 612 32.73 -63.68 20.84
C SER A 612 34.19 -64.07 20.62
N GLN A 613 34.43 -64.81 19.53
CA GLN A 613 35.55 -65.69 19.24
C GLN A 613 36.89 -65.00 18.94
N VAL A 614 37.93 -65.52 19.60
CA VAL A 614 39.22 -65.99 19.06
C VAL A 614 39.69 -65.38 17.72
N THR A 615 40.79 -64.64 17.76
CA THR A 615 41.96 -64.99 16.94
C THR A 615 43.25 -64.46 17.57
N ASP A 616 44.20 -65.37 17.75
CA ASP A 616 45.55 -65.19 18.26
C ASP A 616 46.31 -64.03 17.62
N GLN A 617 46.94 -63.20 18.45
CA GLN A 617 48.21 -62.55 18.10
C GLN A 617 49.06 -62.34 19.35
N ARG A 618 49.83 -63.38 19.69
CA ARG A 618 51.09 -63.25 20.46
C ARG A 618 51.98 -62.24 19.74
N ARG A 619 52.19 -61.04 20.29
CA ARG A 619 53.40 -60.25 20.00
C ARG A 619 53.94 -59.60 21.27
N ILE A 620 55.09 -60.14 21.62
CA ILE A 620 56.17 -59.62 22.43
C ILE A 620 56.40 -58.13 22.12
N PHE A 621 56.23 -57.24 23.10
CA PHE A 621 56.68 -55.85 23.00
C PHE A 621 58.13 -55.78 23.50
N HIS A 622 59.07 -55.95 22.57
CA HIS A 622 60.44 -55.48 22.77
C HIS A 622 60.48 -53.95 22.64
N HIS A 623 61.34 -53.33 23.47
CA HIS A 623 61.63 -51.91 23.56
C HIS A 623 61.77 -51.21 22.20
N GLY A 624 61.04 -50.10 22.02
CA GLY A 624 61.13 -49.25 20.83
C GLY A 624 60.43 -47.90 21.04
N THR A 625 61.22 -46.89 21.41
CA THR A 625 60.89 -45.47 21.58
C THR A 625 60.07 -44.92 20.40
N THR A 626 58.80 -44.59 20.61
CA THR A 626 58.02 -43.73 19.70
C THR A 626 57.13 -42.76 20.50
N ASN A 627 57.22 -41.49 20.10
CA ASN A 627 56.87 -40.26 20.82
C ASN A 627 55.34 -39.99 20.99
N VAL A 628 54.52 -41.05 21.13
CA VAL A 628 53.05 -40.97 21.03
C VAL A 628 52.34 -41.02 22.39
N ASP A 629 53.04 -41.40 23.47
CA ASP A 629 52.44 -41.62 24.80
C ASP A 629 52.36 -40.36 25.71
N SER A 630 52.85 -39.20 25.27
CA SER A 630 52.96 -38.00 26.13
C SER A 630 51.63 -37.29 26.42
N SER A 631 50.59 -37.49 25.61
CA SER A 631 49.29 -36.79 25.76
C SER A 631 48.40 -37.35 26.87
N PHE A 632 48.85 -38.42 27.54
CA PHE A 632 48.13 -39.13 28.60
C PHE A 632 48.96 -39.33 29.86
N ALA A 633 50.00 -38.54 30.08
CA ALA A 633 50.69 -38.62 31.36
C ALA A 633 49.82 -38.02 32.48
N LEU A 634 50.13 -38.39 33.72
CA LEU A 634 49.36 -38.00 34.92
C LEU A 634 49.04 -36.50 34.98
N PRO A 635 49.98 -35.56 34.71
CA PRO A 635 49.66 -34.14 34.75
C PRO A 635 48.61 -33.71 33.71
N GLN A 636 48.61 -34.29 32.50
CA GLN A 636 47.66 -33.96 31.44
C GLN A 636 46.23 -34.41 31.81
N PHE A 637 46.09 -35.56 32.47
CA PHE A 637 44.80 -35.98 33.03
C PHE A 637 44.30 -35.01 34.10
N CYS A 638 45.19 -34.57 35.00
CA CYS A 638 44.85 -33.59 36.03
C CYS A 638 44.36 -32.27 35.39
N VAL A 639 45.02 -31.82 34.32
CA VAL A 639 44.60 -30.62 33.57
C VAL A 639 43.22 -30.80 32.93
N ARG A 640 42.94 -31.95 32.33
CA ARG A 640 41.62 -32.26 31.78
C ARG A 640 40.53 -32.26 32.85
N ILE A 641 40.79 -32.88 34.01
CA ILE A 641 39.86 -32.89 35.15
C ILE A 641 39.58 -31.46 35.63
N ASN A 642 40.62 -30.64 35.81
CA ASN A 642 40.46 -29.23 36.19
C ASN A 642 39.71 -28.42 35.13
N THR A 643 39.90 -28.73 33.85
CA THR A 643 39.17 -28.10 32.75
C THR A 643 37.67 -28.36 32.87
N MET A 644 37.26 -29.61 33.12
CA MET A 644 35.84 -29.94 33.34
C MET A 644 35.27 -29.21 34.56
N GLN A 645 36.04 -29.12 35.64
CA GLN A 645 35.66 -28.36 36.83
C GLN A 645 35.51 -26.87 36.54
N ARG A 646 36.42 -26.29 35.74
CA ARG A 646 36.40 -24.88 35.34
C ARG A 646 35.17 -24.55 34.50
N ILE A 647 34.76 -25.46 33.60
CA ILE A 647 33.52 -25.35 32.84
C ILE A 647 32.32 -25.34 33.79
N GLY A 648 32.24 -26.30 34.71
CA GLY A 648 31.17 -26.36 35.70
C GLY A 648 31.03 -25.09 36.55
N MET A 649 32.14 -24.42 36.87
CA MET A 649 32.14 -23.11 37.53
C MET A 649 31.73 -21.96 36.59
N GLY A 650 32.23 -21.96 35.35
CA GLY A 650 31.90 -20.96 34.34
C GLY A 650 30.41 -20.94 33.98
N LEU A 651 29.78 -22.10 33.87
CA LEU A 651 28.35 -22.24 33.59
C LEU A 651 27.47 -21.56 34.64
N LYS A 652 27.83 -21.69 35.92
CA LYS A 652 27.11 -20.99 37.02
C LYS A 652 27.20 -19.47 36.91
N VAL A 653 28.31 -18.95 36.38
CA VAL A 653 28.49 -17.50 36.17
C VAL A 653 27.68 -17.04 34.96
N LEU A 654 27.76 -17.76 33.84
CA LEU A 654 26.99 -17.48 32.62
C LEU A 654 25.49 -17.45 32.92
N GLU A 655 24.97 -18.44 33.64
CA GLU A 655 23.54 -18.50 34.02
C GLU A 655 23.08 -17.29 34.82
N LYS A 656 23.84 -16.90 35.84
CA LYS A 656 23.55 -15.71 36.64
C LYS A 656 23.54 -14.46 35.78
N ARG A 657 24.50 -14.33 34.86
CA ARG A 657 24.58 -13.19 33.94
C ARG A 657 23.41 -13.16 32.96
N THR A 658 23.04 -14.29 32.35
CA THR A 658 21.88 -14.36 31.44
C THR A 658 20.57 -14.01 32.17
N ILE A 659 20.40 -14.47 33.42
CA ILE A 659 19.22 -14.10 34.24
C ILE A 659 19.20 -12.59 34.50
N SER A 660 20.35 -11.99 34.85
CA SER A 660 20.43 -10.55 35.10
C SER A 660 20.09 -9.71 33.86
N ARG A 661 20.48 -10.16 32.66
CA ARG A 661 20.23 -9.46 31.39
C ARG A 661 18.76 -9.50 30.94
N LEU A 662 17.98 -10.50 31.36
CA LEU A 662 16.56 -10.60 31.01
C LEU A 662 15.65 -9.65 31.81
N GLY A 663 16.17 -9.06 32.90
CA GLY A 663 15.40 -8.18 33.79
C GLY A 663 14.39 -8.93 34.67
N ASN A 664 14.03 -8.33 35.80
CA ASN A 664 13.11 -8.89 36.81
C ASN A 664 11.63 -8.95 36.36
N SER A 665 11.36 -8.95 35.05
CA SER A 665 10.00 -8.88 34.50
C SER A 665 9.55 -10.24 33.95
N LYS A 666 8.52 -10.78 34.59
CA LYS A 666 7.78 -12.03 34.29
C LYS A 666 8.56 -13.33 34.55
N SER A 667 7.83 -14.28 35.13
CA SER A 667 8.39 -15.39 35.90
C SER A 667 9.44 -16.20 35.14
N THR A 668 10.55 -16.50 35.81
CA THR A 668 11.65 -17.38 35.33
C THR A 668 11.15 -18.76 34.86
N LYS A 669 9.92 -19.13 35.25
CA LYS A 669 9.24 -20.38 34.90
C LYS A 669 8.64 -20.40 33.49
N GLU A 670 8.16 -19.28 32.95
CA GLU A 670 7.52 -19.27 31.61
C GLU A 670 8.51 -19.49 30.48
N TYR A 671 9.78 -19.14 30.68
CA TYR A 671 10.81 -19.18 29.63
C TYR A 671 11.79 -20.36 29.76
N GLY A 672 11.49 -21.36 30.60
CA GLY A 672 12.33 -22.55 30.78
C GLY A 672 13.74 -22.25 31.32
N ILE A 673 13.91 -21.15 32.07
CA ILE A 673 15.24 -20.62 32.41
C ILE A 673 15.94 -21.41 33.52
N GLU A 674 15.21 -22.15 34.36
CA GLU A 674 15.79 -22.95 35.46
C GLU A 674 16.73 -24.06 34.98
N ASP A 675 16.73 -24.34 33.68
CA ASP A 675 17.31 -25.54 33.10
C ASP A 675 18.45 -25.30 32.09
N LYS A 676 19.03 -24.10 32.17
CA LYS A 676 20.11 -23.68 31.28
C LYS A 676 21.38 -24.54 31.49
N PHE A 677 22.07 -24.79 30.38
CA PHE A 677 23.30 -25.57 30.28
C PHE A 677 23.24 -26.99 30.87
N LYS A 678 22.06 -27.62 30.81
CA LYS A 678 21.82 -28.98 31.30
C LYS A 678 22.80 -30.01 30.74
N LEU A 679 23.02 -29.97 29.42
CA LEU A 679 23.86 -30.94 28.73
C LEU A 679 25.32 -30.79 29.15
N SER A 680 25.82 -29.55 29.18
CA SER A 680 27.20 -29.24 29.56
C SER A 680 27.48 -29.49 31.05
N LYS A 681 26.53 -29.19 31.94
CA LYS A 681 26.64 -29.52 33.37
C LYS A 681 26.78 -31.03 33.59
N ALA A 682 25.88 -31.81 32.99
CA ALA A 682 25.92 -33.26 33.08
C ALA A 682 27.21 -33.83 32.47
N ALA A 683 27.61 -33.34 31.30
CA ALA A 683 28.85 -33.75 30.63
C ALA A 683 30.11 -33.40 31.43
N SER A 684 30.14 -32.26 32.13
CA SER A 684 31.28 -31.86 32.97
C SER A 684 31.47 -32.80 34.17
N VAL A 685 30.38 -33.11 34.88
CA VAL A 685 30.41 -34.04 36.03
C VAL A 685 30.79 -35.45 35.59
N GLU A 686 30.19 -35.93 34.51
CA GLU A 686 30.53 -37.24 33.94
C GLU A 686 31.96 -37.28 33.39
N GLY A 687 32.44 -36.16 32.83
CA GLY A 687 33.82 -36.00 32.38
C GLY A 687 34.80 -36.13 33.54
N ILE A 688 34.57 -35.45 34.66
CA ILE A 688 35.38 -35.58 35.89
C ILE A 688 35.43 -37.04 36.34
N ARG A 689 34.27 -37.71 36.43
CA ARG A 689 34.17 -39.09 36.88
C ARG A 689 34.95 -40.06 35.99
N GLN A 690 34.72 -40.01 34.67
CA GLN A 690 35.37 -40.90 33.71
C GLN A 690 36.87 -40.63 33.58
N LEU A 691 37.30 -39.36 33.62
CA LEU A 691 38.72 -39.00 33.55
C LEU A 691 39.45 -39.41 34.83
N SER A 692 38.84 -39.25 35.99
CA SER A 692 39.41 -39.69 37.27
C SER A 692 39.60 -41.21 37.26
N GLU A 693 38.54 -41.97 36.92
CA GLU A 693 38.62 -43.43 36.79
C GLU A 693 39.69 -43.86 35.76
N ALA A 694 39.69 -43.30 34.55
CA ALA A 694 40.68 -43.65 33.53
C ALA A 694 42.12 -43.33 33.96
N MET A 695 42.32 -42.17 34.59
CA MET A 695 43.62 -41.74 35.10
C MET A 695 44.12 -42.68 36.19
N THR A 696 43.29 -42.99 37.19
CA THR A 696 43.74 -43.79 38.35
C THR A 696 44.02 -45.23 37.95
N TYR A 697 43.18 -45.86 37.14
CA TYR A 697 43.47 -47.21 36.64
C TYR A 697 44.69 -47.22 35.71
N LYS A 698 44.94 -46.16 34.93
CA LYS A 698 46.18 -46.04 34.17
C LYS A 698 47.39 -45.96 35.10
N VAL A 699 47.36 -45.08 36.10
CA VAL A 699 48.47 -44.92 37.04
C VAL A 699 48.76 -46.25 37.74
N ILE A 700 47.75 -46.91 38.31
CA ILE A 700 47.95 -48.14 39.10
C ILE A 700 48.37 -49.33 38.22
N PHE A 701 47.67 -49.59 37.10
CA PHE A 701 47.85 -50.82 36.33
C PHE A 701 48.83 -50.70 35.16
N GLN A 702 49.16 -49.48 34.72
CA GLN A 702 50.12 -49.25 33.65
C GLN A 702 51.39 -48.59 34.19
N ASP A 703 51.28 -47.44 34.85
CA ASP A 703 52.45 -46.65 35.24
C ASP A 703 53.18 -47.29 36.45
N LEU A 704 52.44 -47.78 37.45
CA LEU A 704 52.96 -48.46 38.65
C LEU A 704 52.99 -49.99 38.51
N ARG A 705 52.77 -50.52 37.31
CA ARG A 705 52.74 -51.97 37.05
C ARG A 705 53.98 -52.68 37.57
N TYR A 706 55.15 -52.07 37.43
CA TYR A 706 56.44 -52.68 37.76
C TYR A 706 56.66 -52.86 39.28
N VAL A 707 56.08 -51.98 40.11
CA VAL A 707 56.10 -52.13 41.58
C VAL A 707 54.89 -52.91 42.10
N LEU A 708 53.75 -52.83 41.43
CA LEU A 708 52.52 -53.54 41.82
C LEU A 708 52.48 -54.97 41.28
N TRP A 709 52.30 -55.14 39.97
CA TRP A 709 52.09 -56.45 39.34
C TRP A 709 53.38 -57.26 39.16
N ASP A 710 54.51 -56.61 38.89
CA ASP A 710 55.79 -57.30 38.71
C ASP A 710 56.62 -57.36 40.02
N GLY A 711 56.30 -56.51 41.01
CA GLY A 711 57.08 -56.35 42.25
C GLY A 711 56.44 -56.96 43.50
N LEU A 712 55.21 -56.58 43.84
CA LEU A 712 54.56 -56.97 45.10
C LEU A 712 54.45 -58.50 45.25
N TYR A 713 54.95 -59.01 46.37
CA TYR A 713 54.99 -60.42 46.78
C TYR A 713 55.66 -61.39 45.79
N PHE A 714 56.46 -60.88 44.85
CA PHE A 714 57.14 -61.72 43.88
C PHE A 714 58.28 -62.53 44.54
N GLY A 715 58.11 -63.86 44.61
CA GLY A 715 59.07 -64.75 45.27
C GLY A 715 58.75 -64.92 46.76
N GLU A 716 59.58 -64.36 47.64
CA GLU A 716 59.36 -64.41 49.10
C GLU A 716 58.61 -63.16 49.57
N VAL A 717 57.46 -63.33 50.22
CA VAL A 717 56.58 -62.25 50.71
C VAL A 717 57.33 -61.27 51.62
N SER A 718 58.22 -61.78 52.48
CA SER A 718 59.05 -60.98 53.39
C SER A 718 60.07 -60.08 52.68
N SER A 719 60.44 -60.40 51.44
CA SER A 719 61.46 -59.67 50.66
C SER A 719 60.87 -58.64 49.69
N THR A 720 59.60 -58.82 49.30
CA THR A 720 58.90 -58.03 48.27
C THR A 720 57.59 -57.47 48.82
N ARG A 721 57.71 -56.68 49.87
CA ARG A 721 56.58 -56.05 50.55
C ARG A 721 56.01 -54.85 49.77
N ILE A 722 54.99 -54.19 50.33
CA ILE A 722 54.23 -53.10 49.70
C ILE A 722 54.97 -51.76 49.63
N GLU A 723 56.03 -51.54 50.42
CA GLU A 723 56.69 -50.24 50.55
C GLU A 723 57.17 -49.63 49.21
N PRO A 724 57.76 -50.39 48.26
CA PRO A 724 58.13 -49.84 46.95
C PRO A 724 56.93 -49.31 46.15
N PHE A 725 55.77 -49.95 46.27
CA PHE A 725 54.53 -49.48 45.66
C PHE A 725 54.04 -48.19 46.35
N LEU A 726 54.06 -48.14 47.68
CA LEU A 726 53.64 -46.97 48.44
C LEU A 726 54.56 -45.75 48.18
N GLU A 727 55.86 -45.97 48.02
CA GLU A 727 56.82 -44.91 47.69
C GLU A 727 56.50 -44.24 46.35
N GLU A 728 56.27 -45.04 45.31
CA GLU A 728 55.92 -44.54 43.96
C GLU A 728 54.50 -43.94 43.94
N LEU A 729 53.54 -44.59 44.60
CA LEU A 729 52.17 -44.06 44.75
C LEU A 729 52.18 -42.70 45.45
N ASN A 730 53.02 -42.51 46.47
CA ASN A 730 53.18 -41.23 47.14
C ASN A 730 53.73 -40.13 46.20
N GLN A 731 54.61 -40.48 45.25
CA GLN A 731 55.03 -39.51 44.22
C GLN A 731 53.88 -39.13 43.28
N CYS A 732 53.06 -40.11 42.86
CA CYS A 732 51.85 -39.83 42.08
C CYS A 732 50.86 -38.95 42.85
N LEU A 733 50.62 -39.24 44.13
CA LEU A 733 49.75 -38.44 45.00
C LEU A 733 50.27 -37.02 45.16
N LYS A 734 51.58 -36.79 45.28
CA LYS A 734 52.17 -35.43 45.30
C LYS A 734 51.86 -34.67 44.01
N ILE A 735 51.96 -35.32 42.85
CA ILE A 735 51.61 -34.71 41.56
C ILE A 735 50.12 -34.35 41.55
N ILE A 736 49.24 -35.29 41.92
CA ILE A 736 47.79 -35.07 41.98
C ILE A 736 47.44 -33.91 42.92
N LEU A 737 47.97 -33.91 44.15
CA LEU A 737 47.75 -32.86 45.15
C LEU A 737 48.27 -31.49 44.71
N SER A 738 49.33 -31.45 43.92
CA SER A 738 49.89 -30.19 43.39
C SER A 738 49.18 -29.67 42.15
N THR A 739 48.40 -30.49 41.46
CA THR A 739 47.81 -30.15 40.15
C THR A 739 46.29 -30.10 40.16
N VAL A 740 45.60 -31.04 40.80
CA VAL A 740 44.13 -31.15 40.80
C VAL A 740 43.51 -30.12 41.75
N HIS A 741 42.46 -29.46 41.29
CA HIS A 741 41.73 -28.44 42.04
C HIS A 741 41.03 -29.01 43.30
N ASP A 742 41.07 -28.28 44.42
CA ASP A 742 40.53 -28.68 45.74
C ASP A 742 39.10 -29.26 45.71
N ARG A 743 38.20 -28.67 44.92
CA ARG A 743 36.82 -29.16 44.75
C ARG A 743 36.69 -30.57 44.18
N VAL A 744 37.72 -31.09 43.53
CA VAL A 744 37.73 -32.42 42.88
C VAL A 744 38.75 -33.36 43.52
N ILE A 745 39.69 -32.83 44.31
CA ILE A 745 40.79 -33.59 44.93
C ILE A 745 40.29 -34.82 45.70
N THR A 746 39.25 -34.69 46.52
CA THR A 746 38.72 -35.78 47.34
C THR A 746 38.16 -36.91 46.48
N HIS A 747 37.51 -36.56 45.37
CA HIS A 747 37.00 -37.55 44.42
C HIS A 747 38.14 -38.30 43.73
N VAL A 748 39.16 -37.58 43.26
CA VAL A 748 40.34 -38.20 42.62
C VAL A 748 41.06 -39.12 43.59
N ILE A 749 41.31 -38.67 44.84
CA ILE A 749 41.96 -39.51 45.87
C ILE A 749 41.14 -40.77 46.14
N THR A 750 39.81 -40.65 46.21
CA THR A 750 38.92 -41.82 46.39
C THR A 750 39.06 -42.81 45.24
N GLU A 751 39.14 -42.35 43.99
CA GLU A 751 39.38 -43.23 42.82
C GLU A 751 40.79 -43.81 42.81
N VAL A 752 41.80 -43.10 43.34
CA VAL A 752 43.17 -43.64 43.52
C VAL A 752 43.15 -44.78 44.54
N MET A 753 42.55 -44.55 45.71
CA MET A 753 42.43 -45.57 46.76
C MET A 753 41.70 -46.81 46.23
N LYS A 754 40.57 -46.61 45.54
CA LYS A 754 39.80 -47.70 44.94
C LYS A 754 40.63 -48.49 43.91
N ALA A 755 41.32 -47.82 43.00
CA ALA A 755 42.17 -48.47 42.02
C ALA A 755 43.35 -49.22 42.68
N SER A 756 43.91 -48.66 43.76
CA SER A 756 45.00 -49.28 44.55
C SER A 756 44.51 -50.56 45.23
N PHE A 757 43.36 -50.52 45.90
CA PHE A 757 42.73 -51.72 46.49
C PHE A 757 42.38 -52.78 45.45
N ASP A 758 41.85 -52.39 44.28
CA ASP A 758 41.61 -53.31 43.17
C ASP A 758 42.92 -53.95 42.69
N GLY A 759 44.00 -53.17 42.62
CA GLY A 759 45.35 -53.62 42.28
C GLY A 759 45.92 -54.60 43.28
N PHE A 760 45.85 -54.27 44.58
CA PHE A 760 46.27 -55.12 45.69
C PHE A 760 45.50 -56.44 45.69
N LEU A 761 44.18 -56.38 45.54
CA LEU A 761 43.31 -57.56 45.44
C LEU A 761 43.65 -58.43 44.22
N LEU A 762 43.98 -57.82 43.08
CA LEU A 762 44.40 -58.55 41.88
C LEU A 762 45.71 -59.32 42.12
N VAL A 763 46.69 -58.72 42.81
CA VAL A 763 47.95 -59.37 43.17
C VAL A 763 47.69 -60.56 44.10
N LEU A 764 46.85 -60.39 45.14
CA LEU A 764 46.53 -61.44 46.10
C LEU A 764 45.74 -62.62 45.48
N LEU A 765 44.72 -62.34 44.68
CA LEU A 765 43.79 -63.38 44.18
C LEU A 765 44.20 -63.97 42.83
N ALA A 766 44.97 -63.23 42.03
CA ALA A 766 45.27 -63.60 40.64
C ALA A 766 46.72 -63.32 40.21
N GLY A 767 47.63 -63.09 41.14
CA GLY A 767 49.03 -62.73 40.86
C GLY A 767 49.91 -63.86 40.28
N GLY A 768 49.38 -65.04 40.01
CA GLY A 768 50.10 -66.15 39.36
C GLY A 768 50.98 -66.99 40.30
N PRO A 769 51.68 -68.01 39.77
CA PRO A 769 52.35 -69.03 40.58
C PRO A 769 53.61 -68.54 41.31
N ALA A 770 54.13 -67.35 40.97
CA ALA A 770 55.28 -66.75 41.63
C ALA A 770 54.96 -66.20 43.05
N ARG A 771 53.69 -66.26 43.47
CA ARG A 771 53.16 -65.72 44.73
C ARG A 771 52.49 -66.84 45.51
N ALA A 772 53.29 -67.74 46.05
CA ALA A 772 52.81 -68.88 46.82
C ALA A 772 52.74 -68.52 48.31
N PHE A 773 51.57 -68.06 48.77
CA PHE A 773 51.36 -67.67 50.16
C PHE A 773 51.27 -68.88 51.10
N SER A 774 52.03 -68.84 52.19
CA SER A 774 51.94 -69.73 53.34
C SER A 774 50.95 -69.19 54.38
N LEU A 775 50.60 -70.01 55.37
CA LEU A 775 49.74 -69.55 56.47
C LEU A 775 50.44 -68.51 57.36
N GLU A 776 51.78 -68.43 57.37
CA GLU A 776 52.54 -67.46 58.15
C GLU A 776 52.55 -66.06 57.50
N ASP A 777 52.41 -66.01 56.17
CA ASP A 777 52.46 -64.76 55.39
C ASP A 777 51.28 -63.82 55.66
N HIS A 778 50.17 -64.33 56.22
CA HIS A 778 48.99 -63.50 56.50
C HIS A 778 49.29 -62.33 57.44
N VAL A 779 50.26 -62.47 58.34
CA VAL A 779 50.68 -61.39 59.26
C VAL A 779 51.33 -60.24 58.48
N ILE A 780 52.20 -60.57 57.53
CA ILE A 780 52.88 -59.59 56.68
C ILE A 780 51.88 -58.90 55.76
N ILE A 781 50.95 -59.66 55.17
CA ILE A 781 49.90 -59.12 54.29
C ILE A 781 48.93 -58.21 55.08
N GLU A 782 48.59 -58.57 56.32
CA GLU A 782 47.74 -57.73 57.17
C GLU A 782 48.44 -56.43 57.58
N GLU A 783 49.75 -56.47 57.85
CA GLU A 783 50.56 -55.28 58.08
C GLU A 783 50.60 -54.38 56.84
N ASP A 784 50.89 -54.96 55.67
CA ASP A 784 50.96 -54.23 54.39
C ASP A 784 49.60 -53.60 54.02
N PHE A 785 48.50 -54.31 54.26
CA PHE A 785 47.14 -53.79 54.04
C PHE A 785 46.77 -52.64 55.00
N LYS A 786 47.41 -52.55 56.17
CA LYS A 786 47.24 -51.40 57.08
C LYS A 786 48.10 -50.20 56.68
N LEU A 787 49.13 -50.41 55.85
CA LEU A 787 50.03 -49.37 55.35
C LEU A 787 49.49 -48.70 54.07
N ASP A 788 48.79 -49.44 53.22
CA ASP A 788 47.99 -48.93 52.08
C ASP A 788 46.74 -48.16 52.55
#